data_AF-A0AAW3FD81-F1
#
_entry.id   AF-A0AAW3FD81-F1
#
_cell.length_a   1.000
_cell.length_b   1.000
_cell.length_c   1.000
_cell.angle_alpha   90.00
_cell.angle_beta   90.00
_cell.angle_gamma   90.00
#
_symmetry.space_group_name_H-M   'P 1'
#
loop_
_entity.id
_entity.type
_entity.pdbx_description
1 polymer ?
#
loop_
_entity_poly.entity_id
_entity_poly.type
_entity_poly.pdbx_seq_one_letter_code
_entity_poly.pdbx_strand_id
1 'polypeptide(L)'
;MNVDEILSSAINNLMDKRLDVAIELLEQLYVQRPTLIGHSELEAVKNDYQLMVDYMERGFTDDKRASLYLSLLQRLYRVAADLEISWRCKNVIVYVDAFRISDHLNTSHDFIRSVLESFVSDVAMLSLLPEAERTEKAKDLYDRHQVFVNRLFNTLWTSCQWSDDDCAFYTGLMLSPMVDIVDQQLLVSAVTLGAMNQFDINKFKALTTVYQQSTDERVRQRALVGWVLSVFEGMDIFPEQDEIIRKLCENKDTIRELYTLQIQFFYSQDTEKDNEKLQRDIMPYLVEGSNITIGRLGIVEKEEDSLENILNQDAEDKRMEQMEEKVRKMMEMQKQGSDIYFGGFRQMKRFPFFNDLANWFTPFYIDHPALRTTIERIGQPNILETITNQGNFCESDKYSLAFAMESIINQIPGNIKEMMGSEGAFAPMGTTLDKSNPTYICRAYIQDLYRFFRLYRSSNELINPFIDNHKSSFVADTFFFVYKSFIGTGLDEYKMRLALYLYKHKNMDKLVELMSTFHVEDANYNILMGYINLYFGKPDVAYQIFNMVLQEDTENQWALKGMARAAMDCEDYDTAEHTYSQLLRLEPDNINYAVKRCVTLLKTERYAEAREELFRLDYQYPDNMNVKRVFAWMMLLDKSLDKASQLYDRILSDAPMAEDYLNSGYCWWAQGNIGQAKNSFQAWITMTKGNKDHLLEEIRNDQKVLDLYGITEIDCLLMVNLIK
;
A
#
# COMPACT_ATOMS: atom_id res chain seq x y z
N MET A 1 28.52 -8.31 22.56
CA MET A 1 27.44 -8.08 21.59
C MET A 1 26.42 -9.20 21.73
N ASN A 2 25.15 -8.87 21.54
CA ASN A 2 24.10 -9.88 21.33
C ASN A 2 24.42 -10.68 20.05
N VAL A 3 24.02 -11.95 19.96
CA VAL A 3 24.28 -12.78 18.77
C VAL A 3 23.70 -12.13 17.50
N ASP A 4 22.50 -11.53 17.61
CA ASP A 4 21.86 -10.79 16.51
C ASP A 4 22.70 -9.61 16.03
N GLU A 5 23.31 -8.87 16.94
CA GLU A 5 24.16 -7.73 16.60
C GLU A 5 25.41 -8.18 15.86
N ILE A 6 25.99 -9.32 16.26
CA ILE A 6 27.17 -9.89 15.60
C ILE A 6 26.82 -10.34 14.19
N LEU A 7 25.73 -11.11 14.02
CA LEU A 7 25.29 -11.59 12.72
C LEU A 7 24.90 -10.46 11.78
N SER A 8 24.10 -9.50 12.26
CA SER A 8 23.73 -8.31 11.48
C SER A 8 24.95 -7.50 11.06
N SER A 9 25.91 -7.31 11.99
CA SER A 9 27.16 -6.60 11.68
C SER A 9 28.02 -7.37 10.67
N ALA A 10 28.10 -8.70 10.78
CA ALA A 10 28.86 -9.53 9.86
C ALA A 10 28.26 -9.45 8.44
N ILE A 11 26.93 -9.56 8.31
CA ILE A 11 26.24 -9.43 7.01
C ILE A 11 26.46 -8.04 6.41
N ASN A 12 26.31 -6.96 7.17
CA ASN A 12 26.58 -5.61 6.68
C ASN A 12 28.02 -5.45 6.16
N ASN A 13 29.01 -5.99 6.89
CA ASN A 13 30.41 -5.98 6.44
C ASN A 13 30.64 -6.79 5.16
N LEU A 14 29.94 -7.91 4.99
CA LEU A 14 29.98 -8.69 3.75
C LEU A 14 29.42 -7.90 2.57
N MET A 15 28.34 -7.13 2.78
CA MET A 15 27.78 -6.25 1.75
C MET A 15 28.73 -5.12 1.38
N ASP A 16 29.45 -4.57 2.36
CA ASP A 16 30.55 -3.62 2.14
C ASP A 16 31.84 -4.28 1.59
N LYS A 17 31.80 -5.59 1.29
CA LYS A 17 32.92 -6.39 0.77
C LYS A 17 34.14 -6.42 1.70
N ARG A 18 33.94 -6.25 3.01
CA ARG A 18 34.96 -6.36 4.08
C ARG A 18 34.98 -7.76 4.68
N LEU A 19 35.63 -8.69 3.99
CA LEU A 19 35.65 -10.11 4.34
C LEU A 19 36.38 -10.38 5.66
N ASP A 20 37.51 -9.73 5.88
CA ASP A 20 38.33 -9.81 7.10
C ASP A 20 37.52 -9.49 8.36
N VAL A 21 36.83 -8.34 8.36
CA VAL A 21 36.01 -7.90 9.50
C VAL A 21 34.85 -8.87 9.74
N ALA A 22 34.22 -9.37 8.68
CA ALA A 22 33.15 -10.35 8.79
C ALA A 22 33.64 -11.68 9.38
N ILE A 23 34.83 -12.16 9.01
CA ILE A 23 35.46 -13.35 9.60
C ILE A 23 35.67 -13.12 11.10
N GLU A 24 36.30 -12.02 11.50
CA GLU A 24 36.59 -11.71 12.91
C GLU A 24 35.31 -11.62 13.76
N LEU A 25 34.22 -11.07 13.20
CA LEU A 25 32.93 -11.00 13.89
C LEU A 25 32.33 -12.39 14.10
N LEU A 26 32.31 -13.24 13.06
CA LEU A 26 31.74 -14.59 13.16
C LEU A 26 32.56 -15.50 14.07
N GLU A 27 33.89 -15.37 14.07
CA GLU A 27 34.76 -16.13 14.98
C GLU A 27 34.39 -15.96 16.45
N GLN A 28 33.98 -14.75 16.85
CA GLN A 28 33.56 -14.47 18.23
C GLN A 28 32.39 -15.37 18.68
N LEU A 29 31.52 -15.79 17.75
CA LEU A 29 30.41 -16.70 18.03
C LEU A 29 30.90 -18.14 18.23
N TYR A 30 31.86 -18.58 17.41
CA TYR A 30 32.35 -19.96 17.42
C TYR A 30 33.36 -20.25 18.54
N VAL A 31 34.15 -19.27 18.97
CA VAL A 31 35.07 -19.42 20.12
C VAL A 31 34.34 -19.94 21.36
N GLN A 32 33.09 -19.51 21.55
CA GLN A 32 32.26 -19.94 22.68
C GLN A 32 31.45 -21.21 22.36
N ARG A 33 31.22 -21.53 21.08
CA ARG A 33 30.33 -22.62 20.62
C ARG A 33 30.80 -23.24 19.29
N PRO A 34 31.84 -24.10 19.31
CA PRO A 34 32.37 -24.72 18.08
C PRO A 34 31.42 -25.69 17.39
N THR A 35 30.35 -26.12 18.07
CA THR A 35 29.33 -27.06 17.56
C THR A 35 28.23 -26.38 16.74
N LEU A 36 28.29 -25.06 16.56
CA LEU A 36 27.36 -24.34 15.70
C LEU A 36 27.58 -24.74 14.23
N ILE A 37 26.48 -24.70 13.46
CA ILE A 37 26.49 -24.98 12.02
C ILE A 37 27.48 -24.05 11.30
N GLY A 38 28.17 -24.55 10.27
CA GLY A 38 29.05 -23.72 9.42
C GLY A 38 30.47 -23.45 9.95
N HIS A 39 30.85 -23.93 11.14
CA HIS A 39 32.19 -23.69 11.71
C HIS A 39 33.33 -24.16 10.79
N SER A 40 33.22 -25.36 10.21
CA SER A 40 34.24 -25.89 9.29
C SER A 40 34.38 -25.05 8.03
N GLU A 41 33.28 -24.48 7.55
CA GLU A 41 33.27 -23.64 6.34
C GLU A 41 33.84 -22.25 6.64
N LEU A 42 33.57 -21.67 7.81
CA LEU A 42 34.25 -20.46 8.29
C LEU A 42 35.78 -20.64 8.29
N GLU A 43 36.26 -21.73 8.90
CA GLU A 43 37.70 -22.02 8.95
C GLU A 43 38.29 -22.22 7.55
N ALA A 44 37.56 -22.89 6.64
CA ALA A 44 37.99 -23.02 5.25
C ALA A 44 38.11 -21.65 4.56
N VAL A 45 37.08 -20.80 4.66
CA VAL A 45 37.08 -19.44 4.08
C VAL A 45 38.20 -18.58 4.65
N LYS A 46 38.43 -18.65 5.97
CA LYS A 46 39.52 -17.93 6.64
C LYS A 46 40.89 -18.36 6.11
N ASN A 47 41.13 -19.66 6.02
CA ASN A 47 42.39 -20.19 5.50
C ASN A 47 42.61 -19.79 4.04
N ASP A 48 41.58 -19.89 3.20
CA ASP A 48 41.63 -19.47 1.80
C ASP A 48 41.90 -17.96 1.66
N TYR A 49 41.29 -17.13 2.52
CA TYR A 49 41.53 -15.70 2.58
C TYR A 49 42.98 -15.38 2.99
N GLN A 50 43.49 -16.02 4.04
CA GLN A 50 44.88 -15.87 4.49
C GLN A 50 45.88 -16.26 3.41
N LEU A 51 45.65 -17.39 2.73
CA LEU A 51 46.47 -17.80 1.59
C LEU A 51 46.49 -16.72 0.50
N MET A 52 45.32 -16.17 0.15
CA MET A 52 45.22 -15.11 -0.85
C MET A 52 46.01 -13.85 -0.44
N VAL A 53 45.96 -13.46 0.84
CA VAL A 53 46.76 -12.34 1.39
C VAL A 53 48.26 -12.65 1.32
N ASP A 54 48.68 -13.85 1.73
CA ASP A 54 50.09 -14.29 1.69
C ASP A 54 50.65 -14.28 0.26
N TYR A 55 49.88 -14.75 -0.73
CA TYR A 55 50.28 -14.70 -2.14
C TYR A 55 50.42 -13.26 -2.64
N MET A 56 49.53 -12.36 -2.20
CA MET A 56 49.61 -10.94 -2.54
C MET A 56 50.82 -10.26 -1.90
N GLU A 57 51.15 -10.56 -0.64
CA GLU A 57 52.33 -10.05 0.06
C GLU A 57 53.63 -10.46 -0.66
N ARG A 58 53.67 -11.69 -1.20
CA ARG A 58 54.80 -12.20 -1.99
C ARG A 58 54.89 -11.62 -3.41
N GLY A 59 53.98 -10.72 -3.79
CA GLY A 59 54.01 -10.03 -5.07
C GLY A 59 53.50 -10.83 -6.27
N PHE A 60 52.78 -11.95 -6.04
CA PHE A 60 52.17 -12.70 -7.14
C PHE A 60 50.97 -11.92 -7.73
N THR A 61 50.89 -11.85 -9.05
CA THR A 61 49.72 -11.36 -9.79
C THR A 61 48.79 -12.52 -10.12
N ASP A 62 47.51 -12.41 -9.76
CA ASP A 62 46.49 -13.42 -10.05
C ASP A 62 45.26 -12.76 -10.66
N ASP A 63 45.01 -13.05 -11.93
CA ASP A 63 43.88 -12.51 -12.70
C ASP A 63 42.52 -12.98 -12.15
N LYS A 64 42.50 -14.08 -11.37
CA LYS A 64 41.28 -14.62 -10.76
C LYS A 64 41.03 -14.13 -9.35
N ARG A 65 41.91 -13.31 -8.76
CA ARG A 65 41.80 -12.84 -7.37
C ARG A 65 40.44 -12.24 -7.05
N ALA A 66 39.90 -11.40 -7.93
CA ALA A 66 38.59 -10.76 -7.73
C ALA A 66 37.44 -11.80 -7.67
N SER A 67 37.45 -12.78 -8.58
CA SER A 67 36.44 -13.85 -8.58
C SER A 67 36.56 -14.78 -7.37
N LEU A 68 37.79 -15.06 -6.92
CA LEU A 68 38.03 -15.85 -5.71
C LEU A 68 37.52 -15.10 -4.47
N TYR A 69 37.81 -13.81 -4.35
CA TYR A 69 37.33 -13.00 -3.24
C TYR A 69 35.80 -12.92 -3.18
N LEU A 70 35.14 -12.75 -4.34
CA LEU A 70 33.68 -12.81 -4.43
C LEU A 70 33.13 -14.16 -3.97
N SER A 71 33.76 -15.26 -4.37
CA SER A 71 33.37 -16.61 -3.92
C SER A 71 33.52 -16.76 -2.40
N LEU A 72 34.58 -16.22 -1.80
CA LEU A 72 34.75 -16.23 -0.35
C LEU A 72 33.67 -15.41 0.37
N LEU A 73 33.29 -14.24 -0.16
CA LEU A 73 32.18 -13.44 0.36
C LEU A 73 30.86 -14.20 0.33
N GLN A 74 30.54 -14.87 -0.80
CA GLN A 74 29.32 -15.66 -0.95
C GLN A 74 29.29 -16.87 0.00
N ARG A 75 30.42 -17.58 0.13
CA ARG A 75 30.55 -18.71 1.07
C ARG A 75 30.38 -18.25 2.51
N LEU A 76 31.00 -17.13 2.91
CA LEU A 76 30.87 -16.60 4.26
C LEU A 76 29.46 -16.06 4.55
N TYR A 77 28.82 -15.44 3.56
CA TYR A 77 27.41 -15.05 3.66
C TYR A 77 26.51 -16.25 3.95
N ARG A 78 26.71 -17.37 3.24
CA ARG A 78 25.96 -18.61 3.48
C ARG A 78 26.12 -19.09 4.92
N VAL A 79 27.34 -19.07 5.46
CA VAL A 79 27.61 -19.41 6.86
C VAL A 79 26.87 -18.48 7.82
N ALA A 80 26.93 -17.16 7.60
CA ALA A 80 26.25 -16.18 8.43
C ALA A 80 24.71 -16.36 8.39
N ALA A 81 24.15 -16.55 7.19
CA ALA A 81 22.72 -16.76 6.99
C ALA A 81 22.21 -18.06 7.63
N ASP A 82 22.95 -19.16 7.50
CA ASP A 82 22.61 -20.45 8.12
C ASP A 82 22.68 -20.37 9.66
N LEU A 83 23.67 -19.66 10.19
CA LEU A 83 23.77 -19.36 11.62
C LEU A 83 22.58 -18.53 12.11
N GLU A 84 22.19 -17.52 11.35
CA GLU A 84 21.06 -16.64 11.68
C GLU A 84 19.75 -17.42 11.71
N ILE A 85 19.47 -18.23 10.69
CA ILE A 85 18.29 -19.11 10.66
C ILE A 85 18.34 -20.09 11.84
N SER A 86 19.48 -20.75 12.07
CA SER A 86 19.63 -21.69 13.20
C SER A 86 19.42 -21.02 14.55
N TRP A 87 19.84 -19.76 14.70
CA TRP A 87 19.64 -18.97 15.90
C TRP A 87 18.16 -18.59 16.06
N ARG A 88 17.50 -18.12 14.99
CA ARG A 88 16.07 -17.78 15.01
C ARG A 88 15.22 -18.99 15.40
N CYS A 89 15.50 -20.18 14.86
CA CYS A 89 14.83 -21.45 15.22
C CYS A 89 14.98 -21.87 16.70
N LYS A 90 15.82 -21.18 17.48
CA LYS A 90 16.00 -21.43 18.92
C LYS A 90 15.51 -20.28 19.80
N ASN A 91 15.39 -19.07 19.26
CA ASN A 91 15.20 -17.85 20.08
C ASN A 91 14.00 -16.99 19.64
N VAL A 92 13.53 -17.10 18.40
CA VAL A 92 12.40 -16.33 17.86
C VAL A 92 11.16 -17.22 17.84
N ILE A 93 10.07 -16.80 18.46
CA ILE A 93 8.91 -17.65 18.77
C ILE A 93 8.32 -18.26 17.51
N VAL A 94 8.13 -17.48 16.44
CA VAL A 94 7.59 -18.01 15.16
C VAL A 94 8.46 -19.13 14.60
N TYR A 95 9.77 -18.94 14.59
CA TYR A 95 10.72 -19.91 14.07
C TYR A 95 10.81 -21.14 14.98
N VAL A 96 10.75 -20.97 16.30
CA VAL A 96 10.72 -22.08 17.27
C VAL A 96 9.47 -22.93 17.08
N ASP A 97 8.29 -22.30 16.95
CA ASP A 97 7.03 -23.00 16.73
C ASP A 97 7.06 -23.79 15.41
N ALA A 98 7.52 -23.18 14.31
CA ALA A 98 7.65 -23.87 13.03
C ALA A 98 8.66 -25.01 13.06
N PHE A 99 9.83 -24.78 13.69
CA PHE A 99 10.86 -25.82 13.82
C PHE A 99 10.35 -27.03 14.62
N ARG A 100 9.54 -26.80 15.66
CA ARG A 100 8.87 -27.88 16.42
C ARG A 100 7.83 -28.63 15.60
N ILE A 101 7.09 -27.93 14.72
CA ILE A 101 6.12 -28.59 13.83
C ILE A 101 6.86 -29.49 12.82
N SER A 102 7.97 -29.01 12.25
CA SER A 102 8.80 -29.78 11.31
C SER A 102 9.62 -30.91 11.94
N ASP A 103 9.59 -31.05 13.27
CA ASP A 103 10.47 -31.97 13.99
C ASP A 103 10.32 -33.42 13.47
N HIS A 104 11.47 -34.08 13.28
CA HIS A 104 11.59 -35.43 12.73
C HIS A 104 10.96 -35.67 11.35
N LEU A 105 10.66 -34.63 10.55
CA LEU A 105 10.27 -34.83 9.16
C LEU A 105 11.46 -35.40 8.36
N ASN A 106 11.24 -36.47 7.61
CA ASN A 106 12.22 -36.96 6.65
C ASN A 106 12.30 -35.97 5.48
N THR A 107 13.43 -35.27 5.37
CA THR A 107 13.69 -34.25 4.34
C THR A 107 14.35 -34.80 3.08
N SER A 108 14.51 -36.11 2.96
CA SER A 108 15.05 -36.70 1.73
C SER A 108 14.15 -36.40 0.54
N HIS A 109 14.77 -36.00 -0.56
CA HIS A 109 14.09 -35.63 -1.81
C HIS A 109 13.17 -36.75 -2.32
N ASP A 110 13.63 -38.00 -2.30
CA ASP A 110 12.83 -39.15 -2.75
C ASP A 110 11.59 -39.39 -1.90
N PHE A 111 11.71 -39.24 -0.57
CA PHE A 111 10.56 -39.38 0.33
C PHE A 111 9.52 -38.30 0.07
N ILE A 112 9.93 -37.02 0.03
CA ILE A 112 9.02 -35.90 -0.19
C ILE A 112 8.28 -36.06 -1.52
N ARG A 113 9.01 -36.39 -2.60
CA ARG A 113 8.40 -36.62 -3.92
C ARG A 113 7.38 -37.75 -3.86
N SER A 114 7.76 -38.89 -3.27
CA SER A 114 6.89 -40.06 -3.20
C SER A 114 5.57 -39.77 -2.49
N VAL A 115 5.58 -39.00 -1.40
CA VAL A 115 4.37 -38.68 -0.62
C VAL A 115 3.44 -37.75 -1.39
N LEU A 116 3.98 -36.71 -2.03
CA LEU A 116 3.19 -35.74 -2.79
C LEU A 116 2.58 -36.37 -4.06
N GLU A 117 3.35 -37.18 -4.79
CA GLU A 117 2.88 -37.86 -6.01
C GLU A 117 1.92 -39.01 -5.70
N SER A 118 2.14 -39.73 -4.59
CA SER A 118 1.22 -40.78 -4.16
C SER A 118 -0.14 -40.22 -3.76
N PHE A 119 -0.19 -39.02 -3.17
CA PHE A 119 -1.46 -38.40 -2.76
C PHE A 119 -2.41 -38.21 -3.95
N VAL A 120 -1.95 -37.64 -5.06
CA VAL A 120 -2.77 -37.44 -6.26
C VAL A 120 -3.27 -38.77 -6.81
N SER A 121 -2.39 -39.77 -6.84
CA SER A 121 -2.72 -41.13 -7.28
C SER A 121 -3.76 -41.78 -6.37
N ASP A 122 -3.58 -41.70 -5.06
CA ASP A 122 -4.47 -42.28 -4.05
C ASP A 122 -5.86 -41.61 -4.08
N VAL A 123 -5.92 -40.28 -4.23
CA VAL A 123 -7.18 -39.54 -4.41
C VAL A 123 -7.92 -40.03 -5.65
N ALA A 124 -7.23 -40.21 -6.78
CA ALA A 124 -7.86 -40.74 -7.99
C ALA A 124 -8.41 -42.16 -7.77
N MET A 125 -7.70 -43.01 -7.02
CA MET A 125 -8.11 -44.38 -6.72
C MET A 125 -9.32 -44.47 -5.79
N LEU A 126 -9.62 -43.44 -4.99
CA LEU A 126 -10.83 -43.39 -4.14
C LEU A 126 -12.12 -43.53 -4.96
N SER A 127 -12.13 -43.05 -6.21
CA SER A 127 -13.28 -43.14 -7.11
C SER A 127 -13.70 -44.58 -7.41
N LEU A 128 -12.78 -45.54 -7.27
CA LEU A 128 -13.00 -46.96 -7.54
C LEU A 128 -13.64 -47.71 -6.35
N LEU A 129 -13.71 -47.09 -5.18
CA LEU A 129 -14.24 -47.70 -3.96
C LEU A 129 -15.75 -47.47 -3.78
N PRO A 130 -16.46 -48.36 -3.04
CA PRO A 130 -17.84 -48.13 -2.61
C PRO A 130 -17.95 -46.88 -1.72
N GLU A 131 -19.10 -46.19 -1.77
CA GLU A 131 -19.31 -44.87 -1.15
C GLU A 131 -18.95 -44.78 0.35
N ALA A 132 -19.34 -45.80 1.14
CA ALA A 132 -19.05 -45.85 2.57
C ALA A 132 -17.54 -45.95 2.86
N GLU A 133 -16.83 -46.85 2.15
CA GLU A 133 -15.38 -47.03 2.28
C GLU A 133 -14.60 -45.83 1.71
N ARG A 134 -15.11 -45.25 0.61
CA ARG A 134 -14.54 -44.05 -0.03
C ARG A 134 -14.50 -42.89 0.95
N THR A 135 -15.60 -42.64 1.65
CA THR A 135 -15.72 -41.52 2.58
C THR A 135 -14.75 -41.65 3.76
N GLU A 136 -14.64 -42.85 4.35
CA GLU A 136 -13.72 -43.09 5.47
C GLU A 136 -12.25 -42.98 5.04
N LYS A 137 -11.87 -43.62 3.92
CA LYS A 137 -10.49 -43.55 3.42
C LYS A 137 -10.11 -42.16 2.92
N ALA A 138 -11.04 -41.40 2.35
CA ALA A 138 -10.82 -40.00 1.99
C ALA A 138 -10.47 -39.17 3.23
N LYS A 139 -11.22 -39.32 4.33
CA LYS A 139 -10.96 -38.59 5.58
C LYS A 139 -9.55 -38.86 6.10
N ASP A 140 -9.15 -40.12 6.19
CA ASP A 140 -7.80 -40.50 6.63
C ASP A 140 -6.70 -39.99 5.68
N LEU A 141 -6.92 -40.09 4.36
CA LEU A 141 -5.96 -39.63 3.36
C LEU A 141 -5.71 -38.11 3.47
N TYR A 142 -6.77 -37.30 3.49
CA TYR A 142 -6.65 -35.85 3.62
C TYR A 142 -6.09 -35.43 4.99
N ASP A 143 -6.40 -36.15 6.08
CA ASP A 143 -5.84 -35.87 7.40
C ASP A 143 -4.32 -36.11 7.42
N ARG A 144 -3.86 -37.24 6.88
CA ARG A 144 -2.42 -37.55 6.78
C ARG A 144 -1.70 -36.57 5.85
N HIS A 145 -2.30 -36.24 4.71
CA HIS A 145 -1.74 -35.29 3.76
C HIS A 145 -1.59 -33.89 4.39
N GLN A 146 -2.62 -33.39 5.05
CA GLN A 146 -2.58 -32.07 5.69
C GLN A 146 -1.49 -31.98 6.77
N VAL A 147 -1.31 -33.03 7.58
CA VAL A 147 -0.23 -33.09 8.56
C VAL A 147 1.13 -33.03 7.87
N PHE A 148 1.33 -33.82 6.80
CA PHE A 148 2.58 -33.83 6.05
C PHE A 148 2.88 -32.47 5.42
N VAL A 149 1.92 -31.88 4.70
CA VAL A 149 2.09 -30.61 3.99
C VAL A 149 2.32 -29.46 4.96
N ASN A 150 1.64 -29.43 6.11
CA ASN A 150 1.92 -28.42 7.15
C ASN A 150 3.35 -28.54 7.69
N ARG A 151 3.86 -29.77 7.89
CA ARG A 151 5.26 -29.99 8.31
C ARG A 151 6.25 -29.57 7.21
N LEU A 152 5.96 -29.92 5.97
CA LEU A 152 6.79 -29.56 4.83
C LEU A 152 6.85 -28.04 4.64
N PHE A 153 5.71 -27.33 4.73
CA PHE A 153 5.67 -25.87 4.71
C PHE A 153 6.62 -25.29 5.76
N ASN A 154 6.49 -25.73 7.03
CA ASN A 154 7.31 -25.24 8.13
C ASN A 154 8.79 -25.55 7.97
N THR A 155 9.12 -26.69 7.35
CA THR A 155 10.50 -27.07 7.02
C THR A 155 11.09 -26.15 5.95
N LEU A 156 10.32 -25.81 4.91
CA LEU A 156 10.83 -25.02 3.78
C LEU A 156 11.08 -23.57 4.15
N TRP A 157 10.15 -22.91 4.85
CA TRP A 157 10.33 -21.49 5.17
C TRP A 157 11.42 -21.27 6.25
N THR A 158 11.65 -22.27 7.12
CA THR A 158 12.75 -22.25 8.11
C THR A 158 14.03 -22.96 7.63
N SER A 159 14.09 -23.39 6.37
CA SER A 159 15.26 -24.08 5.83
C SER A 159 16.45 -23.14 5.72
N CYS A 160 17.64 -23.68 5.99
CA CYS A 160 18.93 -23.07 5.68
C CYS A 160 19.06 -22.77 4.17
N GLN A 161 20.20 -22.19 3.78
CA GLN A 161 20.49 -21.86 2.40
C GLN A 161 20.47 -23.10 1.51
N TRP A 162 19.81 -23.03 0.37
CA TRP A 162 19.63 -24.15 -0.54
C TRP A 162 20.90 -24.47 -1.34
N SER A 163 21.14 -25.76 -1.58
CA SER A 163 22.07 -26.21 -2.62
C SER A 163 21.43 -26.09 -4.01
N ASP A 164 22.23 -26.25 -5.06
CA ASP A 164 21.71 -26.34 -6.43
C ASP A 164 20.80 -27.56 -6.60
N ASP A 165 21.08 -28.66 -5.89
CA ASP A 165 20.25 -29.87 -5.88
C ASP A 165 18.89 -29.60 -5.23
N ASP A 166 18.85 -28.89 -4.10
CA ASP A 166 17.59 -28.47 -3.46
C ASP A 166 16.78 -27.56 -4.39
N CYS A 167 17.45 -26.61 -5.04
CA CYS A 167 16.82 -25.72 -6.02
C CYS A 167 16.16 -26.53 -7.14
N ALA A 168 16.91 -27.43 -7.77
CA ALA A 168 16.40 -28.27 -8.86
C ALA A 168 15.24 -29.17 -8.40
N PHE A 169 15.37 -29.76 -7.21
CA PHE A 169 14.37 -30.66 -6.64
C PHE A 169 13.04 -29.96 -6.37
N TYR A 170 13.06 -28.88 -5.57
CA TYR A 170 11.83 -28.18 -5.17
C TYR A 170 11.19 -27.44 -6.35
N THR A 171 11.99 -26.91 -7.28
CA THR A 171 11.48 -26.36 -8.54
C THR A 171 10.75 -27.44 -9.35
N GLY A 172 11.32 -28.64 -9.46
CA GLY A 172 10.70 -29.77 -10.14
C GLY A 172 9.37 -30.18 -9.51
N LEU A 173 9.26 -30.18 -8.17
CA LEU A 173 8.01 -30.46 -7.47
C LEU A 173 6.93 -29.40 -7.75
N MET A 174 7.30 -28.11 -7.70
CA MET A 174 6.36 -27.01 -7.93
C MET A 174 5.87 -26.92 -9.38
N LEU A 175 6.56 -27.56 -10.33
CA LEU A 175 6.19 -27.63 -11.74
C LEU A 175 5.60 -28.99 -12.15
N SER A 176 5.63 -30.00 -11.27
CA SER A 176 5.24 -31.36 -11.61
C SER A 176 3.71 -31.50 -11.67
N PRO A 177 3.12 -31.94 -12.80
CA PRO A 177 1.68 -32.19 -12.88
C PRO A 177 1.22 -33.37 -12.01
N MET A 178 2.15 -34.13 -11.42
CA MET A 178 1.88 -35.22 -10.49
C MET A 178 1.71 -34.75 -9.04
N VAL A 179 1.98 -33.47 -8.76
CA VAL A 179 1.79 -32.85 -7.45
C VAL A 179 0.51 -32.04 -7.47
N ASP A 180 -0.27 -32.10 -6.39
CA ASP A 180 -1.52 -31.36 -6.28
C ASP A 180 -1.31 -29.84 -6.37
N ILE A 181 -2.25 -29.14 -7.00
CA ILE A 181 -2.13 -27.70 -7.25
C ILE A 181 -2.18 -26.86 -5.98
N VAL A 182 -2.88 -27.33 -4.94
CA VAL A 182 -2.91 -26.70 -3.62
C VAL A 182 -1.54 -26.81 -2.97
N ASP A 183 -0.90 -27.97 -3.10
CA ASP A 183 0.45 -28.20 -2.57
C ASP A 183 1.47 -27.32 -3.28
N GLN A 184 1.47 -27.27 -4.63
CA GLN A 184 2.38 -26.40 -5.39
C GLN A 184 2.27 -24.94 -4.94
N GLN A 185 1.05 -24.41 -4.81
CA GLN A 185 0.80 -23.05 -4.35
C GLN A 185 1.30 -22.81 -2.92
N LEU A 186 1.17 -23.78 -2.04
CA LEU A 186 1.60 -23.70 -0.65
C LEU A 186 3.13 -23.79 -0.51
N LEU A 187 3.78 -24.64 -1.32
CA LEU A 187 5.24 -24.71 -1.42
C LEU A 187 5.83 -23.38 -1.90
N VAL A 188 5.27 -22.78 -2.95
CA VAL A 188 5.69 -21.45 -3.44
C VAL A 188 5.60 -20.40 -2.32
N SER A 189 4.51 -20.40 -1.55
CA SER A 189 4.36 -19.49 -0.41
C SER A 189 5.36 -19.75 0.72
N ALA A 190 5.71 -21.01 0.99
CA ALA A 190 6.73 -21.35 1.98
C ALA A 190 8.12 -20.84 1.55
N VAL A 191 8.49 -21.06 0.29
CA VAL A 191 9.76 -20.60 -0.28
C VAL A 191 9.81 -19.07 -0.31
N THR A 192 8.71 -18.42 -0.68
CA THR A 192 8.55 -16.95 -0.62
C THR A 192 8.82 -16.43 0.78
N LEU A 193 8.18 -17.00 1.79
CA LEU A 193 8.33 -16.55 3.17
C LEU A 193 9.76 -16.72 3.67
N GLY A 194 10.41 -17.84 3.33
CA GLY A 194 11.81 -18.10 3.68
C GLY A 194 12.76 -17.12 2.99
N ALA A 195 12.65 -16.96 1.67
CA ALA A 195 13.52 -16.09 0.89
C ALA A 195 13.36 -14.60 1.26
N MET A 196 12.13 -14.15 1.54
CA MET A 196 11.86 -12.78 1.98
C MET A 196 12.46 -12.45 3.35
N ASN A 197 12.60 -13.44 4.25
CA ASN A 197 13.16 -13.24 5.59
C ASN A 197 14.67 -13.43 5.69
N GLN A 198 15.26 -14.18 4.75
CA GLN A 198 16.70 -14.37 4.59
C GLN A 198 17.01 -14.60 3.12
N PHE A 199 17.78 -13.71 2.49
CA PHE A 199 18.13 -13.87 1.08
C PHE A 199 18.83 -15.20 0.80
N ASP A 200 18.39 -15.86 -0.27
CA ASP A 200 18.93 -17.09 -0.79
C ASP A 200 18.75 -17.08 -2.33
N ILE A 201 19.88 -17.05 -3.04
CA ILE A 201 19.89 -16.99 -4.50
C ILE A 201 19.22 -18.20 -5.15
N ASN A 202 19.28 -19.37 -4.51
CA ASN A 202 18.71 -20.61 -5.03
C ASN A 202 17.19 -20.67 -4.81
N LYS A 203 16.69 -20.17 -3.69
CA LYS A 203 15.24 -19.96 -3.52
C LYS A 203 14.71 -18.92 -4.52
N PHE A 204 15.46 -17.84 -4.76
CA PHE A 204 15.12 -16.83 -5.76
C PHE A 204 15.06 -17.42 -7.19
N LYS A 205 16.05 -18.23 -7.58
CA LYS A 205 16.05 -18.98 -8.86
C LYS A 205 14.85 -19.90 -8.98
N ALA A 206 14.51 -20.63 -7.92
CA ALA A 206 13.36 -21.51 -7.92
C ALA A 206 12.05 -20.73 -8.17
N LEU A 207 11.83 -19.62 -7.45
CA LEU A 207 10.63 -18.79 -7.61
C LEU A 207 10.55 -18.17 -9.02
N THR A 208 11.66 -17.65 -9.55
CA THR A 208 11.70 -17.09 -10.91
C THR A 208 11.49 -18.15 -11.99
N THR A 209 12.04 -19.36 -11.82
CA THR A 209 11.83 -20.48 -12.74
C THR A 209 10.38 -20.96 -12.71
N VAL A 210 9.77 -21.09 -11.52
CA VAL A 210 8.35 -21.45 -11.38
C VAL A 210 7.46 -20.40 -12.04
N TYR A 211 7.76 -19.11 -11.87
CA TYR A 211 7.04 -18.03 -12.56
C TYR A 211 7.10 -18.13 -14.09
N GLN A 212 8.27 -18.52 -14.64
CA GLN A 212 8.44 -18.63 -16.09
C GLN A 212 7.83 -19.90 -16.70
N GLN A 213 7.83 -21.01 -15.96
CA GLN A 213 7.53 -22.34 -16.50
C GLN A 213 6.21 -22.94 -16.04
N SER A 214 5.56 -22.39 -15.01
CA SER A 214 4.30 -22.94 -14.50
C SER A 214 3.18 -22.80 -15.53
N THR A 215 2.41 -23.87 -15.69
CA THR A 215 1.23 -23.90 -16.56
C THR A 215 -0.04 -23.43 -15.85
N ASP A 216 -0.03 -23.40 -14.52
CA ASP A 216 -1.18 -22.95 -13.72
C ASP A 216 -0.99 -21.49 -13.29
N GLU A 217 -1.99 -20.66 -13.57
CA GLU A 217 -1.91 -19.24 -13.32
C GLU A 217 -1.85 -18.90 -11.81
N ARG A 218 -2.42 -19.73 -10.93
CA ARG A 218 -2.38 -19.48 -9.48
C ARG A 218 -0.99 -19.71 -8.92
N VAL A 219 -0.32 -20.78 -9.33
CA VAL A 219 1.08 -21.04 -8.98
C VAL A 219 1.98 -19.95 -9.55
N ARG A 220 1.78 -19.61 -10.84
CA ARG A 220 2.54 -18.56 -11.53
C ARG A 220 2.42 -17.19 -10.84
N GLN A 221 1.22 -16.75 -10.48
CA GLN A 221 1.00 -15.46 -9.81
C GLN A 221 1.53 -15.44 -8.38
N ARG A 222 1.47 -16.56 -7.64
CA ARG A 222 2.15 -16.67 -6.34
C ARG A 222 3.67 -16.59 -6.48
N ALA A 223 4.23 -17.23 -7.50
CA ALA A 223 5.66 -17.19 -7.77
C ALA A 223 6.09 -15.78 -8.18
N LEU A 224 5.29 -15.06 -8.98
CA LEU A 224 5.50 -13.64 -9.32
C LEU A 224 5.64 -12.77 -8.07
N VAL A 225 4.64 -12.83 -7.18
CA VAL A 225 4.68 -12.11 -5.90
C VAL A 225 5.89 -12.55 -5.07
N GLY A 226 6.17 -13.85 -5.06
CA GLY A 226 7.22 -14.45 -4.27
C GLY A 226 8.63 -13.99 -4.64
N TRP A 227 8.99 -14.05 -5.93
CA TRP A 227 10.33 -13.65 -6.34
C TRP A 227 10.54 -12.15 -6.19
N VAL A 228 9.51 -11.32 -6.43
CA VAL A 228 9.59 -9.86 -6.24
C VAL A 228 9.82 -9.51 -4.78
N LEU A 229 9.08 -10.13 -3.85
CA LEU A 229 9.31 -9.96 -2.40
C LEU A 229 10.63 -10.59 -1.93
N SER A 230 11.30 -11.39 -2.75
CA SER A 230 12.61 -11.99 -2.42
C SER A 230 13.78 -11.18 -3.00
N VAL A 231 13.52 -10.06 -3.68
CA VAL A 231 14.58 -9.16 -4.17
C VAL A 231 15.11 -8.36 -2.99
N PHE A 232 16.41 -8.45 -2.74
CA PHE A 232 17.08 -7.57 -1.79
C PHE A 232 17.92 -6.54 -2.54
N GLU A 233 17.69 -5.28 -2.22
CA GLU A 233 18.51 -4.18 -2.72
C GLU A 233 19.91 -4.22 -2.07
N GLY A 234 20.96 -3.99 -2.86
CA GLY A 234 22.34 -3.93 -2.36
C GLY A 234 23.02 -5.29 -2.14
N MET A 235 22.43 -6.40 -2.62
CA MET A 235 23.07 -7.73 -2.60
C MET A 235 24.15 -7.90 -3.70
N ASP A 236 25.09 -6.96 -3.77
CA ASP A 236 26.14 -6.89 -4.81
C ASP A 236 27.04 -8.13 -4.86
N ILE A 237 27.09 -8.91 -3.77
CA ILE A 237 27.85 -10.16 -3.72
C ILE A 237 27.18 -11.30 -4.50
N PHE A 238 25.90 -11.14 -4.90
CA PHE A 238 25.16 -12.07 -5.76
C PHE A 238 24.67 -11.35 -7.03
N PRO A 239 25.58 -11.00 -7.96
CA PRO A 239 25.21 -10.27 -9.19
C PRO A 239 24.23 -11.04 -10.08
N GLU A 240 24.14 -12.36 -9.89
CA GLU A 240 23.20 -13.25 -10.57
C GLU A 240 21.72 -12.84 -10.34
N GLN A 241 21.37 -12.25 -9.18
CA GLN A 241 20.02 -11.73 -8.94
C GLN A 241 19.64 -10.71 -10.02
N ASP A 242 20.51 -9.72 -10.23
CA ASP A 242 20.28 -8.64 -11.17
C ASP A 242 20.29 -9.14 -12.62
N GLU A 243 21.15 -10.11 -12.95
CA GLU A 243 21.17 -10.76 -14.26
C GLU A 243 19.85 -11.49 -14.57
N ILE A 244 19.31 -12.22 -13.60
CA ILE A 244 18.02 -12.89 -13.72
C ILE A 244 16.89 -11.87 -13.90
N ILE A 245 16.86 -10.79 -13.11
CA ILE A 245 15.86 -9.72 -13.21
C ILE A 245 15.92 -9.06 -14.58
N ARG A 246 17.12 -8.72 -15.07
CA ARG A 246 17.31 -8.12 -16.40
C ARG A 246 16.77 -9.02 -17.50
N LYS A 247 17.08 -10.32 -17.43
CA LYS A 247 16.60 -11.33 -18.38
C LYS A 247 15.08 -11.51 -18.33
N LEU A 248 14.48 -11.52 -17.14
CA LEU A 248 13.02 -11.57 -16.99
C LEU A 248 12.34 -10.36 -17.63
N CYS A 249 12.92 -9.17 -17.46
CA CYS A 249 12.38 -7.93 -18.00
C CYS A 249 12.61 -7.76 -19.51
N GLU A 250 13.38 -8.63 -20.19
CA GLU A 250 13.39 -8.66 -21.66
C GLU A 250 11.99 -8.98 -22.23
N ASN A 251 11.14 -9.66 -21.45
CA ASN A 251 9.75 -9.90 -21.79
C ASN A 251 8.84 -8.73 -21.37
N LYS A 252 8.19 -8.10 -22.36
CA LYS A 252 7.24 -6.99 -22.12
C LYS A 252 6.04 -7.38 -21.25
N ASP A 253 5.60 -8.64 -21.32
CA ASP A 253 4.49 -9.12 -20.48
C ASP A 253 4.89 -9.13 -19.01
N THR A 254 6.13 -9.53 -18.70
CA THR A 254 6.68 -9.48 -17.34
C THR A 254 6.74 -8.05 -16.82
N ILE A 255 7.21 -7.08 -17.62
CA ILE A 255 7.21 -5.66 -17.23
C ILE A 255 5.78 -5.18 -16.91
N ARG A 256 4.79 -5.54 -17.74
CA ARG A 256 3.39 -5.17 -17.52
C ARG A 256 2.81 -5.80 -16.25
N GLU A 257 3.15 -7.06 -15.97
CA GLU A 257 2.75 -7.75 -14.75
C GLU A 257 3.40 -7.13 -13.51
N LEU A 258 4.67 -6.75 -13.57
CA LEU A 258 5.36 -6.04 -12.49
C LEU A 258 4.70 -4.69 -12.19
N TYR A 259 4.35 -3.91 -13.21
CA TYR A 259 3.57 -2.69 -13.02
C TYR A 259 2.23 -2.95 -12.34
N THR A 260 1.52 -4.00 -12.78
CA THR A 260 0.23 -4.38 -12.19
C THR A 260 0.38 -4.80 -10.73
N LEU A 261 1.42 -5.57 -10.42
CA LEU A 261 1.78 -6.01 -9.07
C LEU A 261 2.09 -4.82 -8.15
N GLN A 262 2.92 -3.87 -8.60
CA GLN A 262 3.26 -2.67 -7.82
C GLN A 262 2.01 -1.85 -7.45
N ILE A 263 1.07 -1.73 -8.38
CA ILE A 263 -0.23 -1.08 -8.14
C ILE A 263 -1.07 -1.89 -7.13
N GLN A 264 -1.11 -3.22 -7.23
CA GLN A 264 -1.84 -4.04 -6.25
C GLN A 264 -1.25 -3.93 -4.83
N PHE A 265 0.06 -3.80 -4.69
CA PHE A 265 0.69 -3.54 -3.39
C PHE A 265 0.23 -2.22 -2.77
N PHE A 266 0.13 -1.14 -3.56
CA PHE A 266 -0.37 0.14 -3.07
C PHE A 266 -1.83 0.06 -2.61
N TYR A 267 -2.71 -0.60 -3.37
CA TYR A 267 -4.09 -0.83 -2.92
C TYR A 267 -4.15 -1.62 -1.61
N SER A 268 -3.28 -2.61 -1.45
CA SER A 268 -3.23 -3.39 -0.22
C SER A 268 -2.75 -2.55 0.98
N GLN A 269 -1.79 -1.64 0.79
CA GLN A 269 -1.30 -0.75 1.87
C GLN A 269 -2.34 0.28 2.30
N ASP A 270 -3.16 0.78 1.37
CA ASP A 270 -4.23 1.74 1.69
C ASP A 270 -5.50 1.08 2.27
N THR A 271 -5.55 -0.25 2.37
CA THR A 271 -6.70 -1.03 2.88
C THR A 271 -7.28 -0.50 4.19
N GLU A 272 -6.46 -0.13 5.17
CA GLU A 272 -6.97 0.38 6.45
C GLU A 272 -7.65 1.74 6.30
N LYS A 273 -7.02 2.66 5.56
CA LYS A 273 -7.59 4.00 5.29
C LYS A 273 -8.89 3.89 4.47
N ASP A 274 -8.89 3.02 3.47
CA ASP A 274 -10.06 2.73 2.64
C ASP A 274 -11.19 2.13 3.47
N ASN A 275 -10.88 1.19 4.36
CA ASN A 275 -11.87 0.59 5.25
C ASN A 275 -12.43 1.61 6.25
N GLU A 276 -11.62 2.48 6.84
CA GLU A 276 -12.09 3.57 7.71
C GLU A 276 -13.05 4.51 6.98
N LYS A 277 -12.69 4.90 5.76
CA LYS A 277 -13.54 5.71 4.87
C LYS A 277 -14.85 5.00 4.54
N LEU A 278 -14.80 3.69 4.28
CA LEU A 278 -15.99 2.88 3.98
C LEU A 278 -16.92 2.78 5.20
N GLN A 279 -16.37 2.52 6.39
CA GLN A 279 -17.13 2.44 7.64
C GLN A 279 -17.74 3.79 8.04
N ARG A 280 -17.06 4.91 7.77
CA ARG A 280 -17.55 6.25 8.11
C ARG A 280 -18.54 6.81 7.09
N ASP A 281 -18.26 6.64 5.79
CA ASP A 281 -18.92 7.41 4.73
C ASP A 281 -19.93 6.60 3.90
N ILE A 282 -19.91 5.26 4.00
CA ILE A 282 -20.71 4.33 3.17
C ILE A 282 -21.59 3.42 4.04
N MET A 283 -21.02 2.69 5.00
CA MET A 283 -21.76 1.69 5.80
C MET A 283 -23.01 2.22 6.52
N PRO A 284 -23.04 3.44 7.11
CA PRO A 284 -24.24 3.93 7.79
C PRO A 284 -25.46 4.00 6.88
N TYR A 285 -25.28 4.43 5.63
CA TYR A 285 -26.35 4.54 4.63
C TYR A 285 -26.87 3.18 4.16
N LEU A 286 -26.00 2.16 4.11
CA LEU A 286 -26.39 0.80 3.75
C LEU A 286 -27.21 0.14 4.86
N VAL A 287 -26.83 0.35 6.12
CA VAL A 287 -27.54 -0.21 7.28
C VAL A 287 -28.88 0.50 7.50
N GLU A 288 -28.92 1.82 7.34
CA GLU A 288 -30.15 2.61 7.46
C GLU A 288 -31.12 2.39 6.30
N GLY A 289 -30.62 2.15 5.08
CA GLY A 289 -31.41 1.88 3.88
C GLY A 289 -31.87 0.42 3.75
N SER A 290 -31.25 -0.52 4.48
CA SER A 290 -31.77 -1.88 4.60
C SER A 290 -32.87 -1.93 5.67
N ASN A 291 -34.03 -2.51 5.38
CA ASN A 291 -35.08 -2.84 6.37
C ASN A 291 -34.63 -3.93 7.38
N ILE A 292 -33.32 -4.13 7.53
CA ILE A 292 -32.66 -5.20 8.24
C ILE A 292 -31.74 -4.60 9.31
N THR A 293 -32.00 -4.96 10.57
CA THR A 293 -31.10 -4.68 11.69
C THR A 293 -30.17 -5.88 11.89
N ILE A 294 -28.87 -5.71 11.67
CA ILE A 294 -27.87 -6.76 11.96
C ILE A 294 -27.44 -6.61 13.43
N GLY A 295 -28.08 -7.38 14.30
CA GLY A 295 -27.66 -7.51 15.69
C GLY A 295 -26.53 -8.53 15.86
N ARG A 296 -25.89 -8.54 17.03
CA ARG A 296 -24.84 -9.51 17.45
C ARG A 296 -25.26 -10.99 17.37
N LEU A 297 -26.54 -11.28 17.08
CA LEU A 297 -27.20 -12.58 17.15
C LEU A 297 -28.19 -12.87 15.99
N GLY A 298 -28.20 -12.08 14.91
CA GLY A 298 -29.04 -12.37 13.73
C GLY A 298 -29.67 -11.14 13.06
N ILE A 299 -30.17 -11.35 11.84
CA ILE A 299 -30.92 -10.40 11.00
C ILE A 299 -32.34 -10.27 11.57
N VAL A 300 -32.71 -9.08 12.05
CA VAL A 300 -34.08 -8.75 12.44
C VAL A 300 -34.61 -7.74 11.42
N GLU A 301 -35.57 -8.16 10.59
CA GLU A 301 -36.36 -7.22 9.78
C GLU A 301 -37.08 -6.25 10.72
N LYS A 302 -36.97 -4.94 10.45
CA LYS A 302 -37.85 -3.96 11.09
C LYS A 302 -39.26 -4.22 10.59
N GLU A 303 -40.24 -4.22 11.49
CA GLU A 303 -41.65 -4.17 11.08
C GLU A 303 -41.83 -2.90 10.24
N GLU A 304 -42.26 -3.06 8.97
CA GLU A 304 -42.53 -1.95 8.07
C GLU A 304 -43.67 -1.10 8.66
N ASP A 305 -43.34 0.10 9.14
CA ASP A 305 -44.34 1.10 9.53
C ASP A 305 -44.94 1.71 8.25
N SER A 306 -45.82 0.94 7.60
CA SER A 306 -46.50 1.25 6.34
C SER A 306 -47.17 2.63 6.29
N LEU A 307 -47.46 3.26 7.44
CA LEU A 307 -48.04 4.59 7.56
C LEU A 307 -47.03 5.74 7.38
N GLU A 308 -45.76 5.56 7.76
CA GLU A 308 -44.73 6.60 7.65
C GLU A 308 -44.18 6.72 6.21
N ASN A 309 -44.10 5.59 5.51
CA ASN A 309 -43.67 5.50 4.10
C ASN A 309 -44.68 6.11 3.13
N ILE A 310 -45.98 6.03 3.44
CA ILE A 310 -47.05 6.67 2.66
C ILE A 310 -47.02 8.21 2.80
N LEU A 311 -46.57 8.73 3.94
CA LEU A 311 -46.54 10.19 4.22
C LEU A 311 -45.26 10.88 3.72
N ASN A 312 -44.17 10.14 3.46
CA ASN A 312 -42.84 10.68 3.14
C ASN A 312 -42.16 10.00 1.93
N GLN A 313 -42.88 9.74 0.84
CA GLN A 313 -42.33 9.12 -0.39
C GLN A 313 -41.06 9.83 -0.90
N ASP A 314 -41.05 11.17 -0.92
CA ASP A 314 -39.88 11.96 -1.35
C ASP A 314 -38.62 11.74 -0.47
N ALA A 315 -38.79 11.35 0.79
CA ALA A 315 -37.69 11.10 1.71
C ALA A 315 -37.15 9.68 1.58
N GLU A 316 -38.00 8.70 1.27
CA GLU A 316 -37.55 7.34 0.93
C GLU A 316 -36.84 7.29 -0.41
N ASP A 317 -37.38 7.95 -1.44
CA ASP A 317 -36.75 8.03 -2.77
C ASP A 317 -35.36 8.66 -2.70
N LYS A 318 -35.20 9.75 -1.94
CA LYS A 318 -33.89 10.37 -1.68
C LYS A 318 -32.92 9.48 -0.90
N ARG A 319 -33.42 8.67 0.05
CA ARG A 319 -32.58 7.71 0.79
C ARG A 319 -32.12 6.58 -0.13
N MET A 320 -33.00 6.08 -0.97
CA MET A 320 -32.68 5.05 -1.97
C MET A 320 -31.66 5.56 -2.99
N GLU A 321 -31.82 6.78 -3.51
CA GLU A 321 -30.86 7.40 -4.42
C GLU A 321 -29.48 7.58 -3.77
N GLN A 322 -29.43 8.06 -2.52
CA GLN A 322 -28.18 8.15 -1.76
C GLN A 322 -27.55 6.76 -1.54
N MET A 323 -28.35 5.76 -1.19
CA MET A 323 -27.87 4.38 -1.00
C MET A 323 -27.26 3.83 -2.30
N GLU A 324 -27.94 3.98 -3.43
CA GLU A 324 -27.45 3.55 -4.74
C GLU A 324 -26.12 4.23 -5.11
N GLU A 325 -25.99 5.54 -4.85
CA GLU A 325 -24.74 6.27 -5.07
C GLU A 325 -23.60 5.70 -4.21
N LYS A 326 -23.85 5.39 -2.93
CA LYS A 326 -22.84 4.79 -2.03
C LYS A 326 -22.48 3.37 -2.44
N VAL A 327 -23.44 2.54 -2.85
CA VAL A 327 -23.19 1.20 -3.39
C VAL A 327 -22.32 1.30 -4.65
N ARG A 328 -22.64 2.21 -5.57
CA ARG A 328 -21.85 2.43 -6.78
C ARG A 328 -20.42 2.84 -6.46
N LYS A 329 -20.23 3.73 -5.48
CA LYS A 329 -18.90 4.14 -5.00
C LYS A 329 -18.12 2.98 -4.38
N MET A 330 -18.77 2.15 -3.57
CA MET A 330 -18.17 0.95 -2.99
C MET A 330 -17.73 -0.04 -4.09
N MET A 331 -18.57 -0.27 -5.09
CA MET A 331 -18.27 -1.12 -6.25
C MET A 331 -17.12 -0.56 -7.09
N GLU A 332 -17.05 0.76 -7.24
CA GLU A 332 -15.93 1.42 -7.92
C GLU A 332 -14.61 1.24 -7.17
N MET A 333 -14.62 1.40 -5.83
CA MET A 333 -13.45 1.13 -4.98
C MET A 333 -12.98 -0.33 -5.14
N GLN A 334 -13.90 -1.28 -5.08
CA GLN A 334 -13.59 -2.70 -5.28
C GLN A 334 -13.01 -2.97 -6.68
N LYS A 335 -13.57 -2.34 -7.72
CA LYS A 335 -13.08 -2.46 -9.10
C LYS A 335 -11.67 -1.89 -9.26
N GLN A 336 -11.39 -0.76 -8.61
CA GLN A 336 -10.06 -0.15 -8.59
C GLN A 336 -9.04 -1.05 -7.90
N GLY A 337 -9.44 -1.77 -6.86
CA GLY A 337 -8.60 -2.76 -6.18
C GLY A 337 -8.58 -2.65 -4.66
N SER A 338 -9.30 -1.67 -4.10
CA SER A 338 -9.47 -1.51 -2.65
C SER A 338 -10.10 -2.75 -2.03
N ASP A 339 -9.56 -3.15 -0.88
CA ASP A 339 -10.08 -4.27 -0.11
C ASP A 339 -11.22 -3.81 0.81
N ILE A 340 -12.44 -3.98 0.31
CA ILE A 340 -13.67 -3.60 1.02
C ILE A 340 -14.08 -4.62 2.11
N TYR A 341 -13.47 -5.80 2.14
CA TYR A 341 -13.88 -6.91 3.02
C TYR A 341 -13.00 -7.05 4.26
N PHE A 342 -11.79 -6.49 4.26
CA PHE A 342 -10.84 -6.58 5.36
C PHE A 342 -11.45 -6.27 6.74
N GLY A 343 -12.20 -5.18 6.86
CA GLY A 343 -12.82 -4.78 8.13
C GLY A 343 -13.80 -5.80 8.69
N GLY A 344 -14.58 -6.45 7.83
CA GLY A 344 -15.59 -7.45 8.22
C GLY A 344 -14.97 -8.79 8.66
N PHE A 345 -13.96 -9.27 7.93
CA PHE A 345 -13.33 -10.56 8.22
C PHE A 345 -12.23 -10.49 9.29
N ARG A 346 -11.73 -9.30 9.66
CA ARG A 346 -10.68 -9.13 10.67
C ARG A 346 -10.95 -9.89 11.97
N GLN A 347 -12.18 -9.82 12.49
CA GLN A 347 -12.56 -10.51 13.73
C GLN A 347 -12.67 -12.03 13.56
N MET A 348 -12.97 -12.48 12.34
CA MET A 348 -13.12 -13.89 12.00
C MET A 348 -11.76 -14.60 11.85
N LYS A 349 -10.63 -13.88 11.78
CA LYS A 349 -9.28 -14.47 11.81
C LYS A 349 -8.87 -15.02 13.19
N ARG A 350 -9.80 -15.05 14.15
CA ARG A 350 -9.62 -15.67 15.48
C ARG A 350 -9.99 -17.15 15.52
N PHE A 351 -10.53 -17.71 14.43
CA PHE A 351 -10.83 -19.14 14.38
C PHE A 351 -9.55 -19.98 14.54
N PRO A 352 -9.60 -21.15 15.23
CA PRO A 352 -8.42 -21.98 15.51
C PRO A 352 -7.62 -22.38 14.27
N PHE A 353 -8.28 -22.47 13.10
CA PHE A 353 -7.63 -22.71 11.81
C PHE A 353 -6.45 -21.77 11.55
N PHE A 354 -6.53 -20.50 11.97
CA PHE A 354 -5.48 -19.50 11.74
C PHE A 354 -4.37 -19.50 12.80
N ASN A 355 -4.39 -20.45 13.74
CA ASN A 355 -3.26 -20.65 14.66
C ASN A 355 -2.05 -21.25 13.95
N ASP A 356 -2.29 -22.11 12.96
CA ASP A 356 -1.24 -22.71 12.14
C ASP A 356 -0.82 -21.73 11.04
N LEU A 357 0.49 -21.53 10.90
CA LEU A 357 1.05 -20.56 9.96
C LEU A 357 0.76 -20.94 8.50
N ALA A 358 0.87 -22.22 8.14
CA ALA A 358 0.63 -22.69 6.77
C ALA A 358 -0.81 -22.38 6.28
N ASN A 359 -1.79 -22.41 7.18
CA ASN A 359 -3.21 -22.22 6.86
C ASN A 359 -3.55 -20.80 6.38
N TRP A 360 -2.68 -19.81 6.62
CA TRP A 360 -2.83 -18.47 6.04
C TRP A 360 -2.55 -18.44 4.53
N PHE A 361 -1.82 -19.42 4.03
CA PHE A 361 -1.39 -19.53 2.63
C PHE A 361 -2.12 -20.64 1.88
N THR A 362 -2.85 -21.52 2.57
CA THR A 362 -3.59 -22.63 1.98
C THR A 362 -4.72 -22.12 1.09
N PRO A 363 -4.72 -22.42 -0.22
CA PRO A 363 -5.86 -22.18 -1.11
C PRO A 363 -7.15 -22.82 -0.57
N PHE A 364 -8.31 -22.21 -0.79
CA PHE A 364 -9.57 -22.82 -0.37
C PHE A 364 -9.91 -24.05 -1.22
N TYR A 365 -10.16 -25.17 -0.55
CA TYR A 365 -10.75 -26.37 -1.13
C TYR A 365 -11.68 -27.04 -0.13
N ILE A 366 -12.77 -27.62 -0.62
CA ILE A 366 -13.87 -28.10 0.22
C ILE A 366 -13.49 -29.33 1.05
N ASP A 367 -12.60 -30.17 0.53
CA ASP A 367 -12.13 -31.39 1.21
C ASP A 367 -11.10 -31.14 2.32
N HIS A 368 -10.81 -29.87 2.64
CA HIS A 368 -9.86 -29.53 3.70
C HIS A 368 -10.34 -30.09 5.05
N PRO A 369 -9.50 -30.85 5.79
CA PRO A 369 -9.88 -31.48 7.06
C PRO A 369 -10.60 -30.57 8.07
N ALA A 370 -10.13 -29.33 8.22
CA ALA A 370 -10.73 -28.35 9.13
C ALA A 370 -12.18 -27.98 8.80
N LEU A 371 -12.63 -28.13 7.55
CA LEU A 371 -14.01 -27.81 7.11
C LEU A 371 -14.98 -28.97 7.31
N ARG A 372 -14.51 -30.16 7.70
CA ARG A 372 -15.33 -31.38 7.80
C ARG A 372 -16.57 -31.19 8.66
N THR A 373 -16.40 -30.68 9.89
CA THR A 373 -17.53 -30.44 10.82
C THR A 373 -18.47 -29.35 10.29
N THR A 374 -17.91 -28.32 9.64
CA THR A 374 -18.67 -27.23 9.03
C THR A 374 -19.56 -27.77 7.91
N ILE A 375 -19.03 -28.60 7.01
CA ILE A 375 -19.77 -29.21 5.90
C ILE A 375 -20.84 -30.18 6.42
N GLU A 376 -20.49 -31.03 7.39
CA GLU A 376 -21.45 -31.96 8.02
C GLU A 376 -22.64 -31.22 8.65
N ARG A 377 -22.42 -30.03 9.24
CA ARG A 377 -23.49 -29.20 9.81
C ARG A 377 -24.32 -28.44 8.78
N ILE A 378 -23.68 -27.97 7.71
CA ILE A 378 -24.38 -27.23 6.64
C ILE A 378 -25.29 -28.20 5.86
N GLY A 379 -24.86 -29.46 5.67
CA GLY A 379 -25.65 -30.51 5.02
C GLY A 379 -25.85 -30.33 3.51
N GLN A 380 -25.48 -29.17 2.95
CA GLN A 380 -25.52 -28.85 1.53
C GLN A 380 -24.19 -28.15 1.11
N PRO A 381 -23.18 -28.91 0.65
CA PRO A 381 -21.86 -28.36 0.30
C PRO A 381 -21.93 -27.32 -0.83
N ASN A 382 -22.89 -27.46 -1.76
CA ASN A 382 -23.11 -26.52 -2.86
C ASN A 382 -23.34 -25.08 -2.38
N ILE A 383 -23.91 -24.86 -1.19
CA ILE A 383 -24.07 -23.50 -0.64
C ILE A 383 -22.70 -22.85 -0.40
N LEU A 384 -21.75 -23.59 0.18
CA LEU A 384 -20.40 -23.09 0.40
C LEU A 384 -19.69 -22.83 -0.91
N GLU A 385 -19.81 -23.73 -1.88
CA GLU A 385 -19.21 -23.55 -3.21
C GLU A 385 -19.78 -22.32 -3.90
N THR A 386 -21.11 -22.17 -3.97
CA THR A 386 -21.76 -21.00 -4.61
C THR A 386 -21.32 -19.71 -3.95
N ILE A 387 -21.35 -19.61 -2.62
CA ILE A 387 -21.02 -18.36 -1.92
C ILE A 387 -19.53 -18.00 -2.08
N THR A 388 -18.64 -18.98 -1.92
CA THR A 388 -17.19 -18.73 -2.03
C THR A 388 -16.76 -18.49 -3.48
N ASN A 389 -17.43 -19.11 -4.45
CA ASN A 389 -17.18 -18.93 -5.88
C ASN A 389 -17.88 -17.71 -6.48
N GLN A 390 -18.89 -17.14 -5.84
CA GLN A 390 -19.54 -15.91 -6.33
C GLN A 390 -19.03 -14.64 -5.66
N GLY A 391 -18.54 -14.71 -4.41
CA GLY A 391 -17.93 -13.56 -3.74
C GLY A 391 -16.48 -13.29 -4.15
N ASN A 392 -16.05 -12.02 -4.10
CA ASN A 392 -14.68 -11.61 -4.40
C ASN A 392 -13.81 -11.67 -3.13
N PHE A 393 -13.65 -12.88 -2.59
CA PHE A 393 -12.90 -13.13 -1.36
C PHE A 393 -11.50 -13.68 -1.68
N CYS A 394 -10.50 -13.27 -0.88
CA CYS A 394 -9.22 -13.97 -0.79
C CYS A 394 -9.41 -15.35 -0.12
N GLU A 395 -8.39 -16.23 -0.20
CA GLU A 395 -8.55 -17.63 0.19
C GLU A 395 -8.81 -17.78 1.70
N SER A 396 -8.10 -17.00 2.52
CA SER A 396 -8.31 -17.01 3.97
C SER A 396 -9.71 -16.51 4.36
N ASP A 397 -10.29 -15.56 3.61
CA ASP A 397 -11.64 -15.05 3.88
C ASP A 397 -12.72 -16.09 3.55
N LYS A 398 -12.49 -16.94 2.54
CA LYS A 398 -13.38 -18.08 2.23
C LYS A 398 -13.45 -19.07 3.39
N TYR A 399 -12.32 -19.39 4.02
CA TYR A 399 -12.30 -20.22 5.24
C TYR A 399 -13.04 -19.54 6.40
N SER A 400 -12.79 -18.24 6.64
CA SER A 400 -13.49 -17.47 7.67
C SER A 400 -15.00 -17.47 7.45
N LEU A 401 -15.45 -17.30 6.21
CA LEU A 401 -16.86 -17.32 5.84
C LEU A 401 -17.49 -18.69 6.07
N ALA A 402 -16.79 -19.77 5.69
CA ALA A 402 -17.25 -21.14 5.92
C ALA A 402 -17.47 -21.41 7.41
N PHE A 403 -16.49 -21.09 8.26
CA PHE A 403 -16.60 -21.27 9.71
C PHE A 403 -17.70 -20.39 10.34
N ALA A 404 -17.84 -19.15 9.88
CA ALA A 404 -18.93 -18.27 10.34
C ALA A 404 -20.31 -18.86 10.00
N MET A 405 -20.45 -19.41 8.79
CA MET A 405 -21.70 -20.00 8.33
C MET A 405 -22.12 -21.22 9.16
N GLU A 406 -21.17 -21.99 9.68
CA GLU A 406 -21.45 -23.11 10.61
C GLU A 406 -22.35 -22.70 11.78
N SER A 407 -22.16 -21.48 12.31
CA SER A 407 -22.89 -20.99 13.48
C SER A 407 -24.28 -20.44 13.16
N ILE A 408 -24.50 -19.99 11.93
CA ILE A 408 -25.72 -19.26 11.52
C ILE A 408 -26.62 -20.13 10.64
N ILE A 409 -26.08 -21.15 9.96
CA ILE A 409 -26.82 -21.94 8.96
C ILE A 409 -28.12 -22.50 9.51
N ASN A 410 -28.17 -22.96 10.76
CA ASN A 410 -29.40 -23.52 11.35
C ASN A 410 -30.48 -22.47 11.67
N GLN A 411 -30.13 -21.18 11.69
CA GLN A 411 -31.05 -20.07 11.91
C GLN A 411 -31.67 -19.55 10.61
N ILE A 412 -31.09 -19.93 9.46
CA ILE A 412 -31.58 -19.50 8.14
C ILE A 412 -32.79 -20.36 7.72
N PRO A 413 -33.92 -19.75 7.33
CA PRO A 413 -35.08 -20.45 6.76
C PRO A 413 -34.74 -21.33 5.55
N GLY A 414 -35.41 -22.46 5.40
CA GLY A 414 -35.11 -23.46 4.36
C GLY A 414 -35.23 -22.94 2.91
N ASN A 415 -36.21 -22.09 2.65
CA ASN A 415 -36.38 -21.40 1.36
C ASN A 415 -35.20 -20.47 1.03
N ILE A 416 -34.63 -19.79 2.02
CA ILE A 416 -33.46 -18.93 1.83
C ILE A 416 -32.21 -19.79 1.61
N LYS A 417 -32.07 -20.92 2.30
CA LYS A 417 -30.97 -21.87 2.07
C LYS A 417 -30.94 -22.40 0.64
N GLU A 418 -32.09 -22.85 0.13
CA GLU A 418 -32.21 -23.33 -1.25
C GLU A 418 -31.89 -22.21 -2.26
N MET A 419 -32.34 -20.99 -1.98
CA MET A 419 -32.01 -19.83 -2.80
C MET A 419 -30.49 -19.56 -2.79
N MET A 420 -29.82 -19.57 -1.63
CA MET A 420 -28.37 -19.35 -1.51
C MET A 420 -27.53 -20.40 -2.23
N GLY A 421 -28.04 -21.62 -2.38
CA GLY A 421 -27.40 -22.67 -3.18
C GLY A 421 -27.53 -22.47 -4.70
N SER A 422 -28.45 -21.59 -5.13
CA SER A 422 -28.68 -21.30 -6.55
C SER A 422 -27.77 -20.17 -7.06
N GLU A 423 -27.22 -20.34 -8.27
CA GLU A 423 -26.30 -19.36 -8.86
C GLU A 423 -26.94 -17.97 -9.07
N GLY A 424 -28.28 -17.88 -9.12
CA GLY A 424 -29.01 -16.63 -9.33
C GLY A 424 -29.14 -15.73 -8.10
N ALA A 425 -28.89 -16.23 -6.89
CA ALA A 425 -29.15 -15.48 -5.66
C ALA A 425 -28.23 -14.26 -5.44
N PHE A 426 -27.03 -14.28 -6.04
CA PHE A 426 -26.05 -13.20 -5.90
C PHE A 426 -25.89 -12.36 -7.18
N ALA A 427 -26.71 -12.61 -8.22
CA ALA A 427 -26.71 -11.83 -9.47
C ALA A 427 -26.91 -10.31 -9.29
N PRO A 428 -27.74 -9.81 -8.33
CA PRO A 428 -27.90 -8.37 -8.10
C PRO A 428 -26.68 -7.69 -7.49
N MET A 429 -25.77 -8.46 -6.85
CA MET A 429 -24.54 -7.96 -6.22
C MET A 429 -23.38 -7.81 -7.21
N GLY A 430 -23.63 -8.00 -8.51
CA GLY A 430 -22.70 -7.64 -9.59
C GLY A 430 -21.34 -8.35 -9.50
N THR A 431 -21.31 -9.66 -9.74
CA THR A 431 -20.04 -10.41 -9.82
C THR A 431 -19.91 -11.16 -11.15
N THR A 432 -19.46 -10.42 -12.17
CA THR A 432 -18.94 -10.97 -13.45
C THR A 432 -17.46 -10.60 -13.62
N LEU A 433 -16.68 -10.66 -12.53
CA LEU A 433 -15.22 -10.59 -12.65
C LEU A 433 -14.71 -11.97 -13.09
N ASP A 434 -13.96 -11.99 -14.17
CA ASP A 434 -13.26 -13.19 -14.62
C ASP A 434 -12.22 -13.59 -13.57
N LYS A 435 -12.55 -14.61 -12.77
CA LYS A 435 -11.69 -15.14 -11.70
C LYS A 435 -10.46 -15.89 -12.22
N SER A 436 -10.40 -16.15 -13.53
CA SER A 436 -9.20 -16.66 -14.19
C SER A 436 -8.20 -15.55 -14.55
N ASN A 437 -8.59 -14.28 -14.38
CA ASN A 437 -7.71 -13.14 -14.65
C ASN A 437 -6.48 -13.16 -13.70
N PRO A 438 -5.25 -13.12 -14.24
CA PRO A 438 -4.02 -13.05 -13.45
C PRO A 438 -4.02 -11.95 -12.37
N THR A 439 -4.60 -10.78 -12.69
CA THR A 439 -4.67 -9.64 -11.77
C THR A 439 -5.55 -9.94 -10.55
N TYR A 440 -6.65 -10.68 -10.74
CA TYR A 440 -7.54 -11.08 -9.66
C TYR A 440 -6.84 -12.07 -8.73
N ILE A 441 -6.20 -13.09 -9.32
CA ILE A 441 -5.46 -14.13 -8.60
C ILE A 441 -4.31 -13.50 -7.78
N CYS A 442 -3.54 -12.61 -8.40
CA CYS A 442 -2.47 -11.86 -7.75
C CYS A 442 -2.99 -11.02 -6.58
N ARG A 443 -4.06 -10.26 -6.79
CA ARG A 443 -4.70 -9.44 -5.75
C ARG A 443 -5.17 -10.29 -4.57
N ALA A 444 -5.84 -11.42 -4.82
CA ALA A 444 -6.31 -12.32 -3.76
C ALA A 444 -5.15 -12.84 -2.91
N TYR A 445 -4.02 -13.21 -3.54
CA TYR A 445 -2.84 -13.66 -2.81
C TYR A 445 -2.17 -12.54 -1.98
N ILE A 446 -2.07 -11.32 -2.54
CA ILE A 446 -1.56 -10.15 -1.80
C ILE A 446 -2.45 -9.83 -0.60
N GLN A 447 -3.77 -9.95 -0.77
CA GLN A 447 -4.74 -9.78 0.31
C GLN A 447 -4.55 -10.80 1.44
N ASP A 448 -4.28 -12.07 1.12
CA ASP A 448 -3.93 -13.11 2.09
C ASP A 448 -2.61 -12.79 2.82
N LEU A 449 -1.57 -12.37 2.08
CA LEU A 449 -0.30 -11.91 2.65
C LEU A 449 -0.50 -10.72 3.60
N TYR A 450 -1.28 -9.72 3.19
CA TYR A 450 -1.56 -8.55 4.01
C TYR A 450 -2.29 -8.94 5.30
N ARG A 451 -3.29 -9.83 5.23
CA ARG A 451 -3.99 -10.36 6.41
C ARG A 451 -3.03 -11.09 7.34
N PHE A 452 -2.16 -11.93 6.80
CA PHE A 452 -1.13 -12.63 7.59
C PHE A 452 -0.26 -11.64 8.36
N PHE A 453 0.34 -10.66 7.68
CA PHE A 453 1.23 -9.69 8.33
C PHE A 453 0.54 -8.70 9.27
N ARG A 454 -0.78 -8.50 9.13
CA ARG A 454 -1.54 -7.63 10.03
C ARG A 454 -2.16 -8.34 11.23
N LEU A 455 -2.51 -9.62 11.09
CA LEU A 455 -3.40 -10.30 12.03
C LEU A 455 -2.80 -11.56 12.65
N TYR A 456 -1.80 -12.19 12.02
CA TYR A 456 -1.16 -13.35 12.62
C TYR A 456 -0.39 -12.92 13.89
N ARG A 457 -0.63 -13.66 14.98
CA ARG A 457 -0.21 -13.30 16.36
C ARG A 457 1.27 -12.94 16.52
N SER A 458 2.13 -13.54 15.70
CA SER A 458 3.58 -13.43 15.82
C SER A 458 4.22 -12.89 14.53
N SER A 459 3.44 -12.32 13.61
CA SER A 459 3.93 -11.73 12.36
C SER A 459 4.95 -10.60 12.56
N ASN A 460 4.91 -9.92 13.71
CA ASN A 460 5.86 -8.85 14.07
C ASN A 460 7.32 -9.35 14.23
N GLU A 461 7.53 -10.66 14.35
CA GLU A 461 8.86 -11.28 14.41
C GLU A 461 9.43 -11.61 13.03
N LEU A 462 8.65 -11.36 11.97
CA LEU A 462 9.03 -11.57 10.58
C LEU A 462 9.24 -10.23 9.87
N ILE A 463 9.99 -10.24 8.77
CA ILE A 463 10.07 -9.12 7.86
C ILE A 463 8.66 -8.87 7.29
N ASN A 464 8.12 -7.67 7.53
CA ASN A 464 6.82 -7.25 7.02
C ASN A 464 7.02 -6.32 5.82
N PRO A 465 6.71 -6.77 4.58
CA PRO A 465 6.98 -5.98 3.38
C PRO A 465 6.02 -4.80 3.20
N PHE A 466 4.91 -4.76 3.96
CA PHE A 466 3.90 -3.70 3.86
C PHE A 466 4.17 -2.50 4.76
N ILE A 467 5.18 -2.57 5.63
CA ILE A 467 5.54 -1.50 6.56
C ILE A 467 7.00 -1.12 6.30
N ASP A 468 7.24 0.14 5.97
CA ASP A 468 8.59 0.69 5.98
C ASP A 468 9.07 0.78 7.43
N ASN A 469 9.91 -0.18 7.81
CA ASN A 469 10.43 -0.26 9.16
C ASN A 469 11.70 0.59 9.35
N HIS A 470 12.25 1.20 8.29
CA HIS A 470 13.54 1.92 8.28
C HIS A 470 14.71 1.18 8.99
N LYS A 471 14.57 -0.13 9.22
CA LYS A 471 15.36 -0.87 10.23
C LYS A 471 16.60 -1.54 9.66
N SER A 472 16.76 -1.61 8.34
CA SER A 472 17.98 -2.12 7.70
C SER A 472 17.93 -1.89 6.19
N SER A 473 19.10 -1.73 5.57
CA SER A 473 19.27 -1.54 4.13
C SER A 473 18.94 -2.78 3.27
N PHE A 474 18.50 -3.88 3.89
CA PHE A 474 18.32 -5.20 3.27
C PHE A 474 16.97 -5.80 3.67
N VAL A 475 15.86 -5.06 3.45
CA VAL A 475 14.51 -5.54 3.78
C VAL A 475 13.69 -5.59 2.50
N ALA A 476 12.96 -6.69 2.32
CA ALA A 476 11.95 -6.78 1.30
C ALA A 476 10.89 -5.69 1.50
N ASP A 477 10.72 -4.81 0.51
CA ASP A 477 9.69 -3.78 0.47
C ASP A 477 8.77 -4.02 -0.74
N THR A 478 7.49 -3.77 -0.53
CA THR A 478 6.49 -3.66 -1.59
C THR A 478 6.78 -2.61 -2.67
N PHE A 479 7.61 -1.58 -2.43
CA PHE A 479 7.91 -0.52 -3.40
C PHE A 479 9.13 -0.80 -4.28
N PHE A 480 9.22 -2.01 -4.84
CA PHE A 480 10.39 -2.48 -5.59
C PHE A 480 10.74 -1.68 -6.86
N PHE A 481 9.83 -0.84 -7.39
CA PHE A 481 10.11 0.04 -8.54
C PHE A 481 11.27 1.03 -8.32
N VAL A 482 11.64 1.28 -7.05
CA VAL A 482 12.75 2.16 -6.70
C VAL A 482 14.10 1.45 -6.63
N TYR A 483 14.12 0.11 -6.61
CA TYR A 483 15.36 -0.64 -6.43
C TYR A 483 16.29 -0.51 -7.63
N LYS A 484 17.59 -0.43 -7.33
CA LYS A 484 18.65 -0.41 -8.35
C LYS A 484 18.61 -1.60 -9.30
N SER A 485 18.22 -2.78 -8.83
CA SER A 485 18.08 -4.00 -9.63
C SER A 485 17.13 -3.86 -10.82
N PHE A 486 16.20 -2.90 -10.78
CA PHE A 486 15.24 -2.63 -11.85
C PHE A 486 15.66 -1.47 -12.78
N ILE A 487 16.76 -0.78 -12.52
CA ILE A 487 17.26 0.30 -13.39
C ILE A 487 17.70 -0.29 -14.74
N GLY A 488 17.25 0.33 -15.84
CA GLY A 488 17.62 -0.07 -17.20
C GLY A 488 16.93 -1.36 -17.69
N THR A 489 15.88 -1.82 -17.02
CA THR A 489 15.13 -3.05 -17.37
C THR A 489 13.94 -2.79 -18.32
N GLY A 490 13.76 -1.55 -18.79
CA GLY A 490 12.60 -1.13 -19.59
C GLY A 490 11.38 -0.72 -18.76
N LEU A 491 11.45 -0.81 -17.44
CA LEU A 491 10.40 -0.34 -16.53
C LEU A 491 10.19 1.18 -16.54
N ASP A 492 11.12 1.97 -17.07
CA ASP A 492 11.07 3.44 -17.03
C ASP A 492 9.78 4.02 -17.67
N GLU A 493 9.26 3.40 -18.74
CA GLU A 493 7.96 3.80 -19.33
C GLU A 493 6.81 3.64 -18.31
N TYR A 494 6.85 2.57 -17.52
CA TYR A 494 5.84 2.30 -16.48
C TYR A 494 6.10 3.08 -15.20
N LYS A 495 7.35 3.41 -14.88
CA LYS A 495 7.68 4.34 -13.78
C LYS A 495 7.01 5.69 -13.99
N MET A 496 6.96 6.19 -15.24
CA MET A 496 6.24 7.41 -15.53
C MET A 496 4.73 7.31 -15.29
N ARG A 497 4.10 6.20 -15.71
CA ARG A 497 2.67 5.94 -15.42
C ARG A 497 2.40 5.83 -13.92
N LEU A 498 3.31 5.18 -13.19
CA LEU A 498 3.25 5.04 -11.74
C LEU A 498 3.44 6.39 -11.03
N ALA A 499 4.32 7.25 -11.53
CA ALA A 499 4.53 8.60 -11.01
C ALA A 499 3.25 9.45 -11.15
N LEU A 500 2.57 9.39 -12.30
CA LEU A 500 1.26 10.03 -12.50
C LEU A 500 0.20 9.49 -11.55
N TYR A 501 0.18 8.17 -11.33
CA TYR A 501 -0.69 7.54 -10.35
C TYR A 501 -0.43 8.08 -8.93
N LEU A 502 0.84 8.08 -8.48
CA LEU A 502 1.22 8.57 -7.15
C LEU A 502 0.84 10.04 -6.95
N TYR A 503 1.09 10.88 -7.96
CA TYR A 503 0.69 12.29 -7.96
C TYR A 503 -0.84 12.45 -7.82
N LYS A 504 -1.62 11.72 -8.62
CA LYS A 504 -3.09 11.75 -8.56
C LYS A 504 -3.63 11.32 -7.19
N HIS A 505 -2.98 10.35 -6.56
CA HIS A 505 -3.32 9.86 -5.22
C HIS A 505 -2.67 10.67 -4.09
N LYS A 506 -2.02 11.80 -4.40
CA LYS A 506 -1.37 12.72 -3.44
C LYS A 506 -0.28 12.07 -2.57
N ASN A 507 0.37 11.02 -3.08
CA ASN A 507 1.46 10.34 -2.39
C ASN A 507 2.81 10.94 -2.83
N MET A 508 3.11 12.13 -2.33
CA MET A 508 4.28 12.91 -2.74
C MET A 508 5.60 12.26 -2.32
N ASP A 509 5.66 11.63 -1.14
CA ASP A 509 6.88 11.00 -0.64
C ASP A 509 7.36 9.88 -1.57
N LYS A 510 6.47 8.93 -1.89
CA LYS A 510 6.76 7.85 -2.85
C LYS A 510 7.01 8.36 -4.27
N LEU A 511 6.34 9.45 -4.67
CA LEU A 511 6.58 10.07 -5.97
C LEU A 511 8.01 10.60 -6.07
N VAL A 512 8.49 11.32 -5.06
CA VAL A 512 9.86 11.84 -5.02
C VAL A 512 10.86 10.70 -5.09
N GLU A 513 10.65 9.66 -4.28
CA GLU A 513 11.50 8.48 -4.26
C GLU A 513 11.58 7.82 -5.64
N LEU A 514 10.44 7.57 -6.30
CA LEU A 514 10.40 6.99 -7.64
C LEU A 514 11.13 7.84 -8.67
N MET A 515 10.84 9.14 -8.70
CA MET A 515 11.37 10.08 -9.69
C MET A 515 12.90 10.24 -9.58
N SER A 516 13.49 9.89 -8.43
CA SER A 516 14.95 9.86 -8.27
C SER A 516 15.65 8.71 -9.00
N THR A 517 14.90 7.71 -9.47
CA THR A 517 15.46 6.45 -10.01
C THR A 517 15.46 6.37 -11.53
N PHE A 518 14.87 7.36 -12.22
CA PHE A 518 14.79 7.39 -13.68
C PHE A 518 14.65 8.82 -14.19
N HIS A 519 15.01 9.01 -15.46
CA HIS A 519 14.84 10.27 -16.17
C HIS A 519 14.32 10.00 -17.57
N VAL A 520 13.32 10.78 -18.00
CA VAL A 520 12.76 10.70 -19.35
C VAL A 520 12.56 12.13 -19.85
N GLU A 521 12.94 12.39 -21.10
CA GLU A 521 12.64 13.63 -21.82
C GLU A 521 11.16 13.64 -22.22
N ASP A 522 10.30 13.94 -21.25
CA ASP A 522 8.84 14.00 -21.42
C ASP A 522 8.27 15.22 -20.67
N ALA A 523 7.29 15.89 -21.28
CA ALA A 523 6.68 17.09 -20.70
C ALA A 523 6.04 16.81 -19.33
N ASN A 524 5.37 15.65 -19.17
CA ASN A 524 4.76 15.28 -17.90
C ASN A 524 5.82 15.00 -16.83
N TYR A 525 6.98 14.43 -17.20
CA TYR A 525 8.10 14.24 -16.26
C TYR A 525 8.57 15.60 -15.71
N ASN A 526 8.79 16.57 -16.60
CA ASN A 526 9.19 17.93 -16.21
C ASN A 526 8.11 18.61 -15.35
N ILE A 527 6.84 18.49 -15.73
CA ILE A 527 5.74 19.04 -14.93
C ILE A 527 5.73 18.43 -13.51
N LEU A 528 5.89 17.11 -13.37
CA LEU A 528 5.99 16.46 -12.05
C LEU A 528 7.20 16.97 -11.25
N MET A 529 8.36 17.16 -11.90
CA MET A 529 9.53 17.75 -11.25
C MET A 529 9.25 19.19 -10.77
N GLY A 530 8.48 19.98 -11.53
CA GLY A 530 8.00 21.29 -11.10
C GLY A 530 7.12 21.19 -9.83
N TYR A 531 6.16 20.26 -9.81
CA TYR A 531 5.32 20.03 -8.63
C TYR A 531 6.08 19.48 -7.42
N ILE A 532 7.10 18.66 -7.63
CA ILE A 532 8.02 18.20 -6.57
C ILE A 532 8.78 19.38 -5.98
N ASN A 533 9.28 20.30 -6.79
CA ASN A 533 9.95 21.51 -6.28
C ASN A 533 9.00 22.43 -5.51
N LEU A 534 7.75 22.58 -5.95
CA LEU A 534 6.71 23.26 -5.16
C LEU A 534 6.47 22.57 -3.81
N TYR A 535 6.47 21.24 -3.78
CA TYR A 535 6.31 20.47 -2.53
C TYR A 535 7.49 20.71 -1.57
N PHE A 536 8.71 20.88 -2.09
CA PHE A 536 9.89 21.23 -1.30
C PHE A 536 10.01 22.74 -0.97
N GLY A 537 9.02 23.56 -1.32
CA GLY A 537 9.05 25.00 -1.06
C GLY A 537 10.08 25.77 -1.90
N LYS A 538 10.36 25.28 -3.13
CA LYS A 538 11.27 25.91 -4.10
C LYS A 538 10.49 26.41 -5.33
N PRO A 539 9.66 27.46 -5.17
CA PRO A 539 8.80 27.94 -6.25
C PRO A 539 9.57 28.58 -7.40
N ASP A 540 10.75 29.13 -7.14
CA ASP A 540 11.66 29.71 -8.14
C ASP A 540 12.16 28.65 -9.14
N VAL A 541 12.56 27.47 -8.63
CA VAL A 541 12.98 26.34 -9.46
C VAL A 541 11.78 25.78 -10.24
N ALA A 542 10.63 25.64 -9.57
CA ALA A 542 9.42 25.15 -10.21
C ALA A 542 8.95 26.07 -11.35
N TYR A 543 9.01 27.40 -11.15
CA TYR A 543 8.70 28.40 -12.16
C TYR A 543 9.54 28.19 -13.42
N GLN A 544 10.85 28.04 -13.27
CA GLN A 544 11.75 27.83 -14.42
C GLN A 544 11.42 26.53 -15.17
N ILE A 545 11.11 25.45 -14.45
CA ILE A 545 10.73 24.17 -15.05
C ILE A 545 9.41 24.31 -15.83
N PHE A 546 8.38 24.91 -15.24
CA PHE A 546 7.11 25.10 -15.94
C PHE A 546 7.26 26.05 -17.14
N ASN A 547 8.09 27.09 -17.04
CA ASN A 547 8.39 27.98 -18.16
C ASN A 547 9.01 27.22 -19.33
N MET A 548 9.96 26.33 -19.06
CA MET A 548 10.59 25.49 -20.08
C MET A 548 9.55 24.63 -20.81
N VAL A 549 8.63 23.99 -20.07
CA VAL A 549 7.55 23.19 -20.68
C VAL A 549 6.61 24.07 -21.53
N LEU A 550 6.27 25.26 -21.04
CA LEU A 550 5.36 26.19 -21.72
C LEU A 550 5.99 26.86 -22.95
N GLN A 551 7.32 26.89 -23.07
CA GLN A 551 8.00 27.32 -24.29
C GLN A 551 7.80 26.33 -25.46
N GLU A 552 7.63 25.05 -25.14
CA GLU A 552 7.36 23.99 -26.13
C GLU A 552 5.86 23.86 -26.43
N ASP A 553 5.02 23.88 -25.39
CA ASP A 553 3.56 23.81 -25.49
C ASP A 553 2.91 24.88 -24.62
N THR A 554 2.60 26.03 -25.24
CA THR A 554 2.06 27.21 -24.56
C THR A 554 0.66 27.01 -23.97
N GLU A 555 -0.08 25.98 -24.40
CA GLU A 555 -1.44 25.70 -23.95
C GLU A 555 -1.53 24.49 -23.03
N ASN A 556 -0.39 23.94 -22.58
CA ASN A 556 -0.36 22.82 -21.66
C ASN A 556 -1.01 23.20 -20.31
N GLN A 557 -2.27 22.81 -20.12
CA GLN A 557 -3.07 23.18 -18.96
C GLN A 557 -2.44 22.75 -17.63
N TRP A 558 -1.72 21.63 -17.60
CA TRP A 558 -1.12 21.13 -16.38
C TRP A 558 0.11 21.94 -15.98
N ALA A 559 0.97 22.28 -16.94
CA ALA A 559 2.08 23.20 -16.74
C ALA A 559 1.59 24.61 -16.38
N LEU A 560 0.52 25.12 -17.03
CA LEU A 560 -0.08 26.41 -16.70
C LEU A 560 -0.59 26.47 -15.25
N LYS A 561 -1.24 25.40 -14.77
CA LYS A 561 -1.68 25.30 -13.36
C LYS A 561 -0.50 25.34 -12.40
N GLY A 562 0.59 24.65 -12.74
CA GLY A 562 1.84 24.66 -11.98
C GLY A 562 2.51 26.05 -11.98
N MET A 563 2.63 26.66 -13.16
CA MET A 563 3.20 27.99 -13.37
C MET A 563 2.45 29.07 -12.60
N ALA A 564 1.11 29.09 -12.67
CA ALA A 564 0.31 30.05 -11.95
C ALA A 564 0.53 29.96 -10.43
N ARG A 565 0.67 28.73 -9.90
CA ARG A 565 1.00 28.51 -8.49
C ARG A 565 2.42 28.97 -8.15
N ALA A 566 3.41 28.57 -8.94
CA ALA A 566 4.79 28.98 -8.73
C ALA A 566 4.96 30.51 -8.77
N ALA A 567 4.31 31.18 -9.73
CA ALA A 567 4.31 32.64 -9.86
C ALA A 567 3.64 33.32 -8.65
N MET A 568 2.51 32.80 -8.16
CA MET A 568 1.87 33.28 -6.93
C MET A 568 2.80 33.16 -5.71
N ASP A 569 3.47 32.02 -5.56
CA ASP A 569 4.39 31.73 -4.44
C ASP A 569 5.69 32.56 -4.54
N CYS A 570 6.09 32.96 -5.76
CA CYS A 570 7.20 33.91 -6.01
C CYS A 570 6.79 35.39 -5.95
N GLU A 571 5.52 35.70 -5.65
CA GLU A 571 4.95 37.06 -5.71
C GLU A 571 5.05 37.75 -7.09
N ASP A 572 5.26 36.99 -8.17
CA ASP A 572 5.18 37.46 -9.55
C ASP A 572 3.72 37.47 -10.01
N TYR A 573 2.97 38.44 -9.49
CA TYR A 573 1.53 38.55 -9.72
C TYR A 573 1.16 38.91 -11.16
N ASP A 574 2.04 39.59 -11.90
CA ASP A 574 1.82 39.89 -13.32
C ASP A 574 1.84 38.60 -14.16
N THR A 575 2.84 37.74 -13.97
CA THR A 575 2.87 36.44 -14.65
C THR A 575 1.71 35.56 -14.19
N ALA A 576 1.36 35.56 -12.90
CA ALA A 576 0.22 34.80 -12.40
C ALA A 576 -1.11 35.27 -13.04
N GLU A 577 -1.34 36.59 -13.17
CA GLU A 577 -2.53 37.14 -13.83
C GLU A 577 -2.61 36.73 -15.29
N HIS A 578 -1.48 36.82 -16.01
CA HIS A 578 -1.40 36.38 -17.39
C HIS A 578 -1.73 34.89 -17.49
N THR A 579 -1.13 34.05 -16.65
CA THR A 579 -1.32 32.60 -16.67
C THR A 579 -2.76 32.20 -16.32
N TYR A 580 -3.39 32.84 -15.32
CA TYR A 580 -4.80 32.59 -15.02
C TYR A 580 -5.73 33.08 -16.14
N SER A 581 -5.40 34.19 -16.81
CA SER A 581 -6.13 34.62 -18.01
C SER A 581 -6.04 33.58 -19.13
N GLN A 582 -4.87 32.96 -19.34
CA GLN A 582 -4.72 31.86 -20.29
C GLN A 582 -5.57 30.65 -19.90
N LEU A 583 -5.52 30.23 -18.62
CA LEU A 583 -6.35 29.13 -18.10
C LEU A 583 -7.84 29.39 -18.27
N LEU A 584 -8.31 30.62 -18.05
CA LEU A 584 -9.72 31.01 -18.25
C LEU A 584 -10.12 31.05 -19.73
N ARG A 585 -9.20 31.26 -20.67
CA ARG A 585 -9.53 31.09 -22.10
C ARG A 585 -9.79 29.64 -22.45
N LEU A 586 -9.07 28.70 -21.80
CA LEU A 586 -9.21 27.26 -22.01
C LEU A 586 -10.38 26.65 -21.23
N GLU A 587 -10.63 27.14 -20.01
CA GLU A 587 -11.72 26.73 -19.13
C GLU A 587 -12.52 27.97 -18.64
N PRO A 588 -13.40 28.57 -19.48
CA PRO A 588 -14.07 29.83 -19.16
C PRO A 588 -14.96 29.82 -17.91
N ASP A 589 -15.52 28.65 -17.59
CA ASP A 589 -16.45 28.49 -16.46
C ASP A 589 -15.75 28.10 -15.14
N ASN A 590 -14.41 28.06 -15.12
CA ASN A 590 -13.66 27.68 -13.92
C ASN A 590 -13.57 28.84 -12.93
N ILE A 591 -14.54 28.90 -12.01
CA ILE A 591 -14.67 29.95 -10.98
C ILE A 591 -13.38 30.11 -10.17
N ASN A 592 -12.67 29.03 -9.87
CA ASN A 592 -11.45 29.11 -9.06
C ASN A 592 -10.34 29.88 -9.77
N TYR A 593 -10.21 29.74 -11.10
CA TYR A 593 -9.25 30.53 -11.87
C TYR A 593 -9.67 32.00 -11.95
N ALA A 594 -10.97 32.29 -12.09
CA ALA A 594 -11.49 33.66 -12.09
C ALA A 594 -11.23 34.36 -10.75
N VAL A 595 -11.50 33.67 -9.63
CA VAL A 595 -11.20 34.19 -8.28
C VAL A 595 -9.71 34.42 -8.09
N LYS A 596 -8.85 33.47 -8.48
CA LYS A 596 -7.39 33.62 -8.36
C LYS A 596 -6.85 34.74 -9.24
N ARG A 597 -7.39 34.93 -10.45
CA ARG A 597 -7.10 36.09 -11.30
C ARG A 597 -7.49 37.40 -10.63
N CYS A 598 -8.68 37.48 -10.02
CA CYS A 598 -9.09 38.65 -9.26
C CYS A 598 -8.10 38.96 -8.13
N VAL A 599 -7.61 37.95 -7.41
CA VAL A 599 -6.55 38.13 -6.40
C VAL A 599 -5.28 38.73 -7.00
N THR A 600 -4.82 38.23 -8.17
CA THR A 600 -3.65 38.80 -8.86
C THR A 600 -3.86 40.25 -9.30
N LEU A 601 -5.07 40.60 -9.77
CA LEU A 601 -5.43 41.97 -10.15
C LEU A 601 -5.43 42.91 -8.95
N LEU A 602 -5.90 42.45 -7.78
CA LEU A 602 -5.86 43.26 -6.54
C LEU A 602 -4.43 43.46 -6.05
N LYS A 603 -3.57 42.44 -6.14
CA LYS A 603 -2.16 42.53 -5.73
C LYS A 603 -1.32 43.40 -6.67
N THR A 604 -1.72 43.53 -7.94
CA THR A 604 -1.14 44.43 -8.94
C THR A 604 -1.84 45.80 -9.01
N GLU A 605 -2.71 46.11 -8.05
CA GLU A 605 -3.44 47.40 -7.92
C GLU A 605 -4.39 47.73 -9.09
N ARG A 606 -4.74 46.74 -9.93
CA ARG A 606 -5.71 46.87 -11.03
C ARG A 606 -7.15 46.74 -10.53
N TYR A 607 -7.53 47.61 -9.57
CA TYR A 607 -8.79 47.51 -8.83
C TYR A 607 -10.06 47.63 -9.69
N ALA A 608 -10.02 48.40 -10.78
CA ALA A 608 -11.18 48.58 -11.65
C ALA A 608 -11.59 47.27 -12.35
N GLU A 609 -10.61 46.55 -12.88
CA GLU A 609 -10.82 45.27 -13.56
C GLU A 609 -11.25 44.18 -12.56
N ALA A 610 -10.57 44.09 -11.41
CA ALA A 610 -10.93 43.16 -10.35
C ALA A 610 -12.37 43.39 -9.87
N ARG A 611 -12.79 44.65 -9.75
CA ARG A 611 -14.13 45.03 -9.33
C ARG A 611 -15.17 44.51 -10.30
N GLU A 612 -15.04 44.82 -11.60
CA GLU A 612 -15.99 44.39 -12.62
C GLU A 612 -16.16 42.86 -12.62
N GLU A 613 -15.05 42.13 -12.57
CA GLU A 613 -15.06 40.67 -12.56
C GLU A 613 -15.68 40.10 -11.28
N LEU A 614 -15.34 40.63 -10.10
CA LEU A 614 -15.91 40.17 -8.82
C LEU A 614 -17.40 40.46 -8.70
N PHE A 615 -17.90 41.60 -9.20
CA PHE A 615 -19.35 41.88 -9.24
C PHE A 615 -20.10 40.84 -10.08
N ARG A 616 -19.53 40.47 -11.24
CA ARG A 616 -20.10 39.42 -12.10
C ARG A 616 -20.09 38.07 -11.38
N LEU A 617 -18.98 37.70 -10.74
CA LEU A 617 -18.85 36.44 -10.01
C LEU A 617 -19.81 36.36 -8.82
N ASP A 618 -19.95 37.43 -8.03
CA ASP A 618 -20.86 37.48 -6.88
C ASP A 618 -22.32 37.39 -7.32
N TYR A 619 -22.68 38.02 -8.44
CA TYR A 619 -24.02 37.91 -9.02
C TYR A 619 -24.34 36.49 -9.50
N GLN A 620 -23.38 35.83 -10.16
CA GLN A 620 -23.57 34.47 -10.70
C GLN A 620 -23.50 33.39 -9.63
N TYR A 621 -22.66 33.59 -8.61
CA TYR A 621 -22.37 32.62 -7.55
C TYR A 621 -22.49 33.26 -6.17
N PRO A 622 -23.69 33.74 -5.78
CA PRO A 622 -23.91 34.53 -4.57
C PRO A 622 -23.67 33.75 -3.27
N ASP A 623 -23.53 32.43 -3.34
CA ASP A 623 -23.25 31.57 -2.19
C ASP A 623 -21.79 31.08 -2.14
N ASN A 624 -20.96 31.42 -3.14
CA ASN A 624 -19.56 30.99 -3.15
C ASN A 624 -18.72 31.81 -2.16
N MET A 625 -18.24 31.15 -1.10
CA MET A 625 -17.50 31.82 -0.03
C MET A 625 -16.16 32.42 -0.48
N ASN A 626 -15.47 31.80 -1.45
CA ASN A 626 -14.20 32.33 -1.95
C ASN A 626 -14.41 33.62 -2.74
N VAL A 627 -15.49 33.70 -3.51
CA VAL A 627 -15.89 34.96 -4.19
C VAL A 627 -16.18 36.04 -3.14
N LYS A 628 -16.99 35.73 -2.12
CA LYS A 628 -17.33 36.67 -1.03
C LYS A 628 -16.08 37.21 -0.32
N ARG A 629 -15.13 36.34 0.01
CA ARG A 629 -13.87 36.72 0.68
C ARG A 629 -13.06 37.72 -0.14
N VAL A 630 -12.83 37.41 -1.41
CA VAL A 630 -12.05 38.30 -2.30
C VAL A 630 -12.83 39.58 -2.59
N PHE A 631 -14.16 39.51 -2.67
CA PHE A 631 -15.00 40.69 -2.87
C PHE A 631 -15.03 41.62 -1.64
N ALA A 632 -15.10 41.07 -0.43
CA ALA A 632 -14.99 41.83 0.82
C ALA A 632 -13.62 42.52 0.93
N TRP A 633 -12.55 41.82 0.57
CA TRP A 633 -11.21 42.40 0.51
C TRP A 633 -11.11 43.51 -0.52
N MET A 634 -11.68 43.34 -1.71
CA MET A 634 -11.74 44.40 -2.72
C MET A 634 -12.50 45.63 -2.20
N MET A 635 -13.62 45.45 -1.50
CA MET A 635 -14.37 46.55 -0.89
C MET A 635 -13.57 47.27 0.21
N LEU A 636 -12.76 46.52 0.97
CA LEU A 636 -11.80 47.08 1.91
C LEU A 636 -10.70 47.87 1.20
N LEU A 637 -10.21 47.46 0.04
CA LEU A 637 -9.23 48.26 -0.72
C LEU A 637 -9.88 49.50 -1.34
N ASP A 638 -11.15 49.41 -1.75
CA ASP A 638 -11.94 50.49 -2.35
C ASP A 638 -12.56 51.49 -1.35
N LYS A 639 -12.25 51.38 -0.05
CA LYS A 639 -12.84 52.23 1.01
C LYS A 639 -14.36 52.14 1.12
N SER A 640 -14.98 51.09 0.57
CA SER A 640 -16.40 50.78 0.70
C SER A 640 -16.69 50.03 2.01
N LEU A 641 -16.26 50.63 3.13
CA LEU A 641 -16.17 49.97 4.43
C LEU A 641 -17.51 49.41 4.94
N ASP A 642 -18.61 50.13 4.80
CA ASP A 642 -19.93 49.67 5.29
C ASP A 642 -20.43 48.41 4.57
N LYS A 643 -20.07 48.27 3.29
CA LYS A 643 -20.41 47.07 2.50
C LYS A 643 -19.44 45.93 2.82
N ALA A 644 -18.15 46.24 2.98
CA ALA A 644 -17.14 45.27 3.39
C ALA A 644 -17.49 44.64 4.75
N SER A 645 -17.85 45.46 5.75
CA SER A 645 -18.20 44.96 7.09
C SER A 645 -19.45 44.07 7.07
N GLN A 646 -20.50 44.44 6.32
CA GLN A 646 -21.69 43.59 6.14
C GLN A 646 -21.37 42.25 5.49
N LEU A 647 -20.43 42.24 4.52
CA LEU A 647 -20.03 41.01 3.86
C LEU A 647 -19.17 40.13 4.78
N TYR A 648 -18.24 40.73 5.53
CA TYR A 648 -17.49 40.02 6.57
C TYR A 648 -18.40 39.45 7.65
N ASP A 649 -19.43 40.18 8.11
CA ASP A 649 -20.41 39.66 9.08
C ASP A 649 -21.11 38.40 8.56
N ARG A 650 -21.47 38.37 7.26
CA ARG A 650 -22.04 37.17 6.64
C ARG A 650 -21.04 36.02 6.57
N ILE A 651 -19.79 36.30 6.17
CA ILE A 651 -18.71 35.29 6.14
C ILE A 651 -18.51 34.67 7.53
N LEU A 652 -18.47 35.51 8.56
CA LEU A 652 -18.27 35.10 9.95
C LEU A 652 -19.47 34.35 10.56
N SER A 653 -20.68 34.53 10.01
CA SER A 653 -21.90 33.86 10.49
C SER A 653 -22.12 32.44 9.94
N ASP A 654 -21.34 32.04 8.95
CA ASP A 654 -21.48 30.73 8.28
C ASP A 654 -20.32 29.80 8.68
N ALA A 655 -19.32 29.61 7.81
CA ALA A 655 -18.14 28.79 8.06
C ALA A 655 -16.83 29.61 7.96
N PRO A 656 -16.50 30.41 9.00
CA PRO A 656 -15.31 31.25 8.98
C PRO A 656 -14.01 30.44 9.03
N MET A 657 -12.99 30.94 8.34
CA MET A 657 -11.59 30.56 8.55
C MET A 657 -10.86 31.62 9.37
N ALA A 658 -9.65 31.33 9.84
CA ALA A 658 -8.92 32.25 10.70
C ALA A 658 -8.77 33.62 10.02
N GLU A 659 -8.32 33.63 8.77
CA GLU A 659 -8.07 34.80 7.92
C GLU A 659 -9.31 35.68 7.73
N ASP A 660 -10.53 35.12 7.84
CA ASP A 660 -11.75 35.93 7.81
C ASP A 660 -11.83 36.88 9.00
N TYR A 661 -11.38 36.44 10.19
CA TYR A 661 -11.29 37.28 11.38
C TYR A 661 -10.15 38.32 11.31
N LEU A 662 -9.03 37.98 10.66
CA LEU A 662 -7.96 38.96 10.45
C LEU A 662 -8.47 40.10 9.56
N ASN A 663 -9.06 39.73 8.42
CA ASN A 663 -9.54 40.66 7.42
C ASN A 663 -10.75 41.48 7.90
N SER A 664 -11.66 40.87 8.66
CA SER A 664 -12.75 41.61 9.32
C SER A 664 -12.19 42.58 10.36
N GLY A 665 -11.13 42.18 11.09
CA GLY A 665 -10.42 43.03 12.03
C GLY A 665 -9.89 44.30 11.39
N TYR A 666 -9.24 44.18 10.23
CA TYR A 666 -8.80 45.34 9.44
C TYR A 666 -9.96 46.24 9.02
N CYS A 667 -11.06 45.66 8.54
CA CYS A 667 -12.25 46.40 8.14
C CYS A 667 -12.86 47.20 9.30
N TRP A 668 -13.05 46.57 10.46
CA TRP A 668 -13.58 47.23 11.65
C TRP A 668 -12.64 48.33 12.17
N TRP A 669 -11.33 48.10 12.07
CA TRP A 669 -10.34 49.07 12.49
C TRP A 669 -10.34 50.30 11.57
N ALA A 670 -10.41 50.08 10.26
CA ALA A 670 -10.56 51.14 9.27
C ALA A 670 -11.85 51.97 9.46
N GLN A 671 -12.93 51.36 9.97
CA GLN A 671 -14.17 52.06 10.36
C GLN A 671 -14.07 52.82 11.69
N GLY A 672 -12.95 52.71 12.43
CA GLY A 672 -12.79 53.27 13.76
C GLY A 672 -13.47 52.47 14.88
N ASN A 673 -14.00 51.28 14.59
CA ASN A 673 -14.63 50.41 15.58
C ASN A 673 -13.60 49.50 16.27
N ILE A 674 -12.82 50.12 17.16
CA ILE A 674 -11.71 49.47 17.88
C ILE A 674 -12.17 48.22 18.66
N GLY A 675 -13.40 48.22 19.19
CA GLY A 675 -13.94 47.09 19.94
C GLY A 675 -14.13 45.84 19.09
N GLN A 676 -14.74 45.99 17.90
CA GLN A 676 -14.94 44.87 16.97
C GLN A 676 -13.64 44.41 16.32
N ALA A 677 -12.74 45.36 15.99
CA ALA A 677 -11.41 45.03 15.49
C ALA A 677 -10.64 44.13 16.48
N LYS A 678 -10.60 44.54 17.76
CA LYS A 678 -9.99 43.75 18.84
C LYS A 678 -10.60 42.35 18.96
N ASN A 679 -11.93 42.25 18.96
CA ASN A 679 -12.61 40.95 19.08
C ASN A 679 -12.25 40.03 17.91
N SER A 680 -12.18 40.57 16.70
CA SER A 680 -11.83 39.82 15.50
C SER A 680 -10.38 39.33 15.57
N PHE A 681 -9.42 40.19 15.92
CA PHE A 681 -8.03 39.76 16.10
C PHE A 681 -7.85 38.74 17.25
N GLN A 682 -8.63 38.86 18.33
CA GLN A 682 -8.60 37.87 19.41
C GLN A 682 -9.14 36.50 18.96
N ALA A 683 -10.19 36.48 18.12
CA ALA A 683 -10.70 35.27 17.50
C ALA A 683 -9.68 34.65 16.55
N TRP A 684 -8.98 35.47 15.75
CA TRP A 684 -7.87 35.02 14.88
C TRP A 684 -6.76 34.33 15.68
N ILE A 685 -6.28 34.95 16.78
CA ILE A 685 -5.26 34.35 17.67
C ILE A 685 -5.75 33.01 18.24
N THR A 686 -7.00 32.97 18.69
CA THR A 686 -7.60 31.75 19.28
C THR A 686 -7.67 30.62 18.25
N MET A 687 -8.06 30.94 17.02
CA MET A 687 -8.25 29.96 15.94
C MET A 687 -6.92 29.44 15.39
N THR A 688 -5.91 30.30 15.24
CA THR A 688 -4.57 29.92 14.79
C THR A 688 -3.72 29.29 15.91
N LYS A 689 -4.17 29.38 17.17
CA LYS A 689 -3.35 29.07 18.36
C LYS A 689 -2.05 29.89 18.39
N GLY A 690 -2.09 31.08 17.79
CA GLY A 690 -0.96 32.00 17.73
C GLY A 690 -0.78 32.81 19.01
N ASN A 691 0.04 33.84 18.93
CA ASN A 691 0.24 34.81 19.99
C ASN A 691 0.18 36.24 19.42
N LYS A 692 0.40 37.22 20.28
CA LYS A 692 0.41 38.64 19.92
C LYS A 692 1.51 39.01 18.92
N ASP A 693 2.66 38.35 18.99
CA ASP A 693 3.78 38.61 18.09
C ASP A 693 3.47 38.12 16.67
N HIS A 694 2.84 36.94 16.55
CA HIS A 694 2.36 36.42 15.26
C HIS A 694 1.32 37.37 14.63
N LEU A 695 0.38 37.88 15.42
CA LEU A 695 -0.59 38.86 14.91
C LEU A 695 0.10 40.15 14.43
N LEU A 696 1.09 40.64 15.17
CA LEU A 696 1.84 41.84 14.77
C LEU A 696 2.60 41.63 13.46
N GLU A 697 3.13 40.43 13.22
CA GLU A 697 3.79 40.06 11.97
C GLU A 697 2.81 40.09 10.78
N GLU A 698 1.63 39.49 10.92
CA GLU A 698 0.58 39.54 9.89
C GLU A 698 0.10 40.97 9.61
N ILE A 699 -0.12 41.78 10.65
CA ILE A 699 -0.47 43.20 10.52
C ILE A 699 0.59 43.95 9.71
N ARG A 700 1.87 43.64 9.94
CA ARG A 700 2.99 44.25 9.20
C ARG A 700 3.03 43.80 7.75
N ASN A 701 2.72 42.53 7.46
CA ASN A 701 2.64 42.02 6.09
C ASN A 701 1.58 42.77 5.28
N ASP A 702 0.49 43.22 5.93
CA ASP A 702 -0.60 43.98 5.31
C ASP A 702 -0.50 45.51 5.52
N GLN A 703 0.67 46.04 5.90
CA GLN A 703 0.83 47.47 6.22
C GLN A 703 0.34 48.40 5.10
N LYS A 704 0.52 48.01 3.83
CA LYS A 704 0.03 48.76 2.67
C LYS A 704 -1.49 49.01 2.72
N VAL A 705 -2.26 48.06 3.24
CA VAL A 705 -3.72 48.19 3.37
C VAL A 705 -4.06 49.17 4.50
N LEU A 706 -3.33 49.09 5.61
CA LEU A 706 -3.52 49.94 6.79
C LEU A 706 -3.15 51.40 6.50
N ASP A 707 -2.11 51.62 5.67
CA ASP A 707 -1.69 52.94 5.22
C ASP A 707 -2.81 53.68 4.44
N LEU A 708 -3.67 52.96 3.71
CA LEU A 708 -4.84 53.55 3.01
C LEU A 708 -5.80 54.29 3.96
N TYR A 709 -5.78 53.90 5.23
CA TYR A 709 -6.64 54.39 6.30
C TYR A 709 -5.89 55.26 7.32
N GLY A 710 -4.60 55.53 7.10
CA GLY A 710 -3.78 56.32 8.00
C GLY A 710 -3.48 55.65 9.34
N ILE A 711 -3.54 54.32 9.39
CA ILE A 711 -3.20 53.52 10.58
C ILE A 711 -1.67 53.37 10.64
N THR A 712 -1.06 53.92 11.68
CA THR A 712 0.41 53.96 11.81
C THR A 712 0.98 52.71 12.47
N GLU A 713 2.30 52.50 12.36
CA GLU A 713 3.00 51.42 13.09
C GLU A 713 2.76 51.51 14.62
N ILE A 714 2.67 52.73 15.16
CA ILE A 714 2.36 52.94 16.59
C ILE A 714 0.95 52.42 16.90
N ASP A 715 -0.03 52.70 16.04
CA ASP A 715 -1.39 52.21 16.21
C ASP A 715 -1.44 50.67 16.19
N CYS A 716 -0.60 50.03 15.36
CA CYS A 716 -0.43 48.57 15.33
C CYS A 716 0.09 48.01 16.65
N LEU A 717 1.16 48.59 17.19
CA LEU A 717 1.69 48.19 18.51
C LEU A 717 0.65 48.38 19.62
N LEU A 718 -0.13 49.46 19.57
CA LEU A 718 -1.18 49.73 20.53
C LEU A 718 -2.35 48.73 20.40
N MET A 719 -2.80 48.43 19.18
CA MET A 719 -3.88 47.47 18.93
C MET A 719 -3.54 46.08 19.48
N VAL A 720 -2.33 45.59 19.22
CA VAL A 720 -1.87 44.29 19.74
C VAL A 720 -1.83 44.26 21.27
N ASN A 721 -1.46 45.37 21.92
CA ASN A 721 -1.49 45.50 23.37
C ASN A 721 -2.91 45.51 23.96
N LEU A 722 -3.91 45.98 23.21
CA LEU A 722 -5.31 46.00 23.66
C LEU A 722 -5.93 44.60 23.75
N ILE A 723 -5.40 43.63 23.00
CA ILE A 723 -5.86 42.25 23.01
C ILE A 723 -5.44 41.58 24.31
N LYS A 724 -6.31 40.75 24.92
CA LYS A 724 -6.04 40.12 26.22
C LYS A 724 -5.69 38.66 26.06
#